data_AF-A0A7Y9KFE6-F1
#
_entry.id   AF-A0A7Y9KFE6-F1
#
_cell.length_a   1.000
_cell.length_b   1.000
_cell.length_c   1.000
_cell.angle_alpha   90.00
_cell.angle_beta   90.00
_cell.angle_gamma   90.00
#
_symmetry.space_group_name_H-M   'P 1'
#
loop_
_entity.id
_entity.type
_entity.pdbx_description
1 polymer ?
#
loop_
_entity_poly.entity_id
_entity_poly.type
_entity_poly.pdbx_seq_one_letter_code
_entity_poly.pdbx_strand_id
1 'polypeptide(L)'
;MADHDQAIHRAARLAGLPPYPFLYSESERGRRERFDDMDHCAARLLEAALAGQRVINLVEDDADPKRYALVTAAPIDSVRRAALQKNMTLSAQQANGAWFLPEVVPLKSWTVNLSAHLRNQPAHALTLAADDSARVRLASSPDAMLTWTLLVPLFDQLLRPITERATASVRTPEEHRTVWLEIIHSYQRLGINAGSVLWAFAYRGGWSGLDRAGHARARIALLDTIVDHDLLSIVRAFRADRIRALIDKTVQKARRGTPLARHVLTKPMEPVLSAYFAGSWLEFLNYLELPPNPNEELMAALPKPTFFVGGAAKAGNAAAEHGIEIDDANAMLAAFLGQDTTTSPVERRVAALRSWWRHFDAAHASQRTGTPGLWGLVEDAPHIIGYLPGPTPRLYDQYLPTDLVGEVEELWSGTTLPRWPQAITTEPYPHMAMAETLGPAVTFWHGVGLTAWFVCAGPYSRTPLNGLRGYYERTLTELAALGTPIHPSLFEELEQAEDLLGPPEELVHHEEHLQMPDGAIAIKFTGGGQRRAGFEILRDIITRHRRGWSDRYLDSYLQERWTQELTAVARELHRRFAATGKAPTFRQFAKFAAGTAGHWFNGDLAALYTAIGEKAPDTASRVSLLPRDTRRFIDTVYAELGGRPYEEHLRITDFPTADRYRQRSRLATASTRYVQIVEALGRPPKHTEFGAGRYEWDWADGLERGWPLYQRAITAAGGP
;
A
#
# COMPACT_ATOMS: atom_id res chain seq x y z
N MET A 1 31.34 29.27 -23.98
CA MET A 1 31.83 27.93 -24.36
C MET A 1 33.13 27.58 -23.65
N ALA A 2 34.19 28.40 -23.73
CA ALA A 2 35.48 28.13 -23.07
C ALA A 2 35.39 27.88 -21.54
N ASP A 3 34.59 28.66 -20.80
CA ASP A 3 34.40 28.50 -19.34
C ASP A 3 33.62 27.23 -18.97
N HIS A 4 32.66 26.84 -19.81
CA HIS A 4 31.85 25.64 -19.62
C HIS A 4 32.68 24.36 -19.80
N ASP A 5 33.46 24.29 -20.88
CA ASP A 5 34.33 23.14 -21.16
C ASP A 5 35.39 23.01 -20.06
N GLN A 6 35.89 24.15 -19.55
CA GLN A 6 36.81 24.17 -18.42
C GLN A 6 36.16 23.62 -17.13
N ALA A 7 34.91 23.99 -16.83
CA ALA A 7 34.16 23.48 -15.69
C ALA A 7 33.92 21.96 -15.79
N ILE A 8 33.53 21.45 -16.97
CA ILE A 8 33.41 20.00 -17.20
C ILE A 8 34.76 19.30 -17.01
N HIS A 9 35.85 19.85 -17.53
CA HIS A 9 37.19 19.28 -17.32
C HIS A 9 37.61 19.31 -15.84
N ARG A 10 37.22 20.32 -15.06
CA ARG A 10 37.43 20.35 -13.60
C ARG A 10 36.61 19.26 -12.91
N ALA A 11 35.34 19.08 -13.28
CA ALA A 11 34.47 18.04 -12.74
C ALA A 11 34.98 16.62 -13.09
N ALA A 12 35.44 16.40 -14.33
CA ALA A 12 36.02 15.13 -14.76
C ALA A 12 37.30 14.78 -13.98
N ARG A 13 38.18 15.77 -13.76
CA ARG A 13 39.36 15.59 -12.91
C ARG A 13 38.97 15.23 -11.47
N LEU A 14 37.99 15.94 -10.90
CA LEU A 14 37.51 15.68 -9.55
C LEU A 14 36.91 14.26 -9.42
N ALA A 15 36.12 13.79 -10.39
CA ALA A 15 35.59 12.43 -10.41
C ALA A 15 36.69 11.35 -10.45
N GLY A 16 37.78 11.61 -11.18
CA GLY A 16 38.92 10.71 -11.31
C GLY A 16 39.78 10.55 -10.05
N LEU A 17 39.73 11.49 -9.10
CA LEU A 17 40.52 11.45 -7.87
C LEU A 17 40.02 10.39 -6.89
N PRO A 18 40.87 9.52 -6.30
CA PRO A 18 40.45 8.65 -5.18
C PRO A 18 39.83 9.44 -4.01
N PRO A 19 39.08 8.80 -3.07
CA PRO A 19 38.30 9.51 -2.06
C PRO A 19 39.08 10.50 -1.19
N TYR A 20 40.29 10.16 -0.72
CA TYR A 20 41.10 11.07 0.10
C TYR A 20 41.64 12.28 -0.69
N PRO A 21 42.26 12.11 -1.88
CA PRO A 21 42.57 13.24 -2.76
C PRO A 21 41.36 14.10 -3.12
N PHE A 22 40.19 13.49 -3.30
CA PHE A 22 38.93 14.22 -3.52
C PHE A 22 38.57 15.10 -2.33
N LEU A 23 38.61 14.55 -1.10
CA LEU A 23 38.32 15.28 0.13
C LEU A 23 39.30 16.44 0.35
N TYR A 24 40.58 16.24 0.03
CA TYR A 24 41.58 17.32 0.07
C TYR A 24 41.20 18.46 -0.88
N SER A 25 40.89 18.14 -2.15
CA SER A 25 40.46 19.12 -3.13
C SER A 25 39.16 19.83 -2.74
N GLU A 26 38.22 19.13 -2.12
CA GLU A 26 36.98 19.71 -1.59
C GLU A 26 37.25 20.70 -0.46
N SER A 27 38.19 20.37 0.44
CA SER A 27 38.60 21.23 1.55
C SER A 27 39.32 22.49 1.07
N GLU A 28 40.24 22.37 0.10
CA GLU A 28 40.93 23.53 -0.50
C GLU A 28 39.96 24.52 -1.16
N ARG A 29 38.82 24.02 -1.64
CA ARG A 29 37.76 24.84 -2.25
C ARG A 29 36.73 25.37 -1.24
N GLY A 30 36.91 25.13 0.06
CA GLY A 30 35.97 25.56 1.11
C GLY A 30 34.59 24.90 1.02
N ARG A 31 34.47 23.74 0.35
CA ARG A 31 33.18 23.06 0.12
C ARG A 31 32.84 21.99 1.15
N ARG A 32 33.74 21.72 2.09
CA ARG A 32 33.59 20.64 3.07
C ARG A 32 32.49 20.93 4.10
N GLU A 33 32.40 22.17 4.57
CA GLU A 33 31.56 22.56 5.72
C GLU A 33 30.09 22.20 5.54
N ARG A 34 29.58 22.24 4.30
CA ARG A 34 28.18 21.89 3.99
C ARG A 34 27.80 20.45 4.35
N PHE A 35 28.77 19.55 4.48
CA PHE A 35 28.53 18.14 4.75
C PHE A 35 28.82 17.75 6.20
N ASP A 36 29.39 18.65 7.01
CA ASP A 36 29.89 18.28 8.33
C ASP A 36 28.78 17.78 9.25
N ASP A 37 27.59 18.40 9.26
CA ASP A 37 26.47 17.93 10.09
C ASP A 37 26.07 16.48 9.77
N MET A 38 25.98 16.16 8.47
CA MET A 38 25.61 14.83 7.99
C MET A 38 26.72 13.81 8.23
N ASP A 39 27.98 14.17 7.96
CA ASP A 39 29.13 13.31 8.15
C ASP A 39 29.30 12.96 9.64
N HIS A 40 29.17 13.92 10.55
CA HIS A 40 29.23 13.65 11.98
C HIS A 40 28.01 12.87 12.48
N CYS A 41 26.80 13.14 11.95
CA CYS A 41 25.61 12.38 12.30
C CYS A 41 25.78 10.89 11.94
N ALA A 42 26.21 10.60 10.71
CA ALA A 42 26.44 9.23 10.26
C ALA A 42 27.59 8.57 11.02
N ALA A 43 28.67 9.29 11.34
CA ALA A 43 29.78 8.75 12.13
C ALA A 43 29.34 8.36 13.55
N ARG A 44 28.54 9.18 14.22
CA ARG A 44 27.99 8.85 15.56
C ARG A 44 27.05 7.65 15.53
N LEU A 45 26.21 7.55 14.51
CA LEU A 45 25.31 6.41 14.34
C LEU A 45 26.09 5.14 14.00
N LEU A 46 27.14 5.26 13.19
CA LEU A 46 28.05 4.16 12.88
C LEU A 46 28.77 3.66 14.15
N GLU A 47 29.30 4.58 14.96
CA GLU A 47 29.94 4.28 16.24
C GLU A 47 28.98 3.53 17.18
N ALA A 48 27.77 4.05 17.37
CA ALA A 48 26.76 3.42 18.21
C ALA A 48 26.39 2.00 17.75
N ALA A 49 26.14 1.82 16.45
CA ALA A 49 25.82 0.51 15.87
C ALA A 49 26.99 -0.48 16.05
N LEU A 50 28.20 -0.03 15.76
CA LEU A 50 29.41 -0.83 15.91
C LEU A 50 29.77 -1.10 17.37
N ALA A 51 29.29 -0.30 18.33
CA ALA A 51 29.40 -0.56 19.76
C ALA A 51 28.34 -1.56 20.29
N GLY A 52 27.44 -2.04 19.43
CA GLY A 52 26.43 -3.02 19.79
C GLY A 52 25.04 -2.45 20.09
N GLN A 53 24.84 -1.14 19.90
CA GLN A 53 23.55 -0.49 20.12
C GLN A 53 22.65 -0.65 18.89
N ARG A 54 21.36 -0.93 19.11
CA ARG A 54 20.37 -0.92 18.03
C ARG A 54 20.07 0.54 17.66
N VAL A 55 20.45 0.93 16.45
CA VAL A 55 20.39 2.33 16.00
C VAL A 55 19.06 2.66 15.33
N ILE A 56 18.50 1.70 14.60
CA ILE A 56 17.21 1.87 13.93
C ILE A 56 16.15 1.06 14.67
N ASN A 57 15.18 1.76 15.24
CA ASN A 57 13.98 1.12 15.76
C ASN A 57 12.85 1.28 14.76
N LEU A 58 12.35 0.13 14.32
CA LEU A 58 11.09 0.03 13.61
C LEU A 58 10.01 -0.12 14.67
N VAL A 59 9.16 0.88 14.82
CA VAL A 59 7.97 0.77 15.66
C VAL A 59 6.86 0.29 14.75
N GLU A 60 6.44 -0.95 14.97
CA GLU A 60 5.21 -1.48 14.40
C GLU A 60 4.04 -0.76 15.05
N ASP A 61 3.07 -0.40 14.22
CA ASP A 61 1.82 0.18 14.67
C ASP A 61 0.82 -0.98 14.69
N ASP A 62 0.51 -1.49 15.88
CA ASP A 62 -0.15 -2.78 16.15
C ASP A 62 -1.54 -2.95 15.49
N ALA A 63 -2.08 -1.91 14.84
CA ALA A 63 -3.44 -1.88 14.32
C ALA A 63 -3.62 -2.26 12.82
N ASP A 64 -2.57 -2.53 12.03
CA ASP A 64 -2.74 -2.84 10.60
C ASP A 64 -1.68 -3.77 9.96
N PRO A 65 -2.05 -4.94 9.41
CA PRO A 65 -1.15 -5.82 8.65
C PRO A 65 -0.66 -5.25 7.31
N LYS A 66 -1.16 -4.07 6.89
CA LYS A 66 -0.68 -3.29 5.74
C LYS A 66 0.16 -2.06 6.14
N ARG A 67 0.42 -1.79 7.42
CA ARG A 67 1.09 -0.55 7.85
C ARG A 67 2.59 -0.53 7.61
N TYR A 68 3.05 0.71 7.44
CA TYR A 68 4.42 1.09 7.22
C TYR A 68 5.07 1.41 8.57
N ALA A 69 6.23 0.84 8.90
CA ALA A 69 6.86 1.06 10.20
C ALA A 69 7.28 2.53 10.39
N LEU A 70 7.12 3.06 11.59
CA LEU A 70 7.78 4.32 11.96
C LEU A 70 9.25 4.04 12.22
N VAL A 71 10.11 4.92 11.71
CA VAL A 71 11.56 4.81 11.84
C VAL A 71 12.05 5.87 12.79
N THR A 72 12.77 5.43 13.81
CA THR A 72 13.54 6.31 14.68
C THR A 72 15.00 5.90 14.66
N ALA A 73 15.88 6.89 14.49
CA ALA A 73 17.32 6.74 14.54
C ALA A 73 17.86 7.39 15.82
N ALA A 74 18.66 6.63 16.57
CA ALA A 74 19.32 7.08 17.80
C ALA A 74 20.69 6.42 17.96
N PRO A 75 21.67 7.10 18.58
CA PRO A 75 21.58 8.43 19.19
C PRO A 75 21.86 9.58 18.19
N ILE A 76 21.03 10.63 18.23
CA ILE A 76 21.23 11.89 17.49
C ILE A 76 20.92 13.05 18.43
N ASP A 77 21.85 14.01 18.58
CA ASP A 77 21.66 15.23 19.38
C ASP A 77 20.73 16.26 18.72
N SER A 78 20.35 17.28 19.48
CA SER A 78 19.39 18.30 19.07
C SER A 78 19.85 19.12 17.85
N VAL A 79 21.14 19.46 17.76
CA VAL A 79 21.68 20.25 16.64
C VAL A 79 21.56 19.46 15.33
N ARG A 80 22.02 18.20 15.33
CA ARG A 80 21.93 17.33 14.15
C ARG A 80 20.48 16.97 13.84
N ARG A 81 19.61 16.81 14.85
CA ARG A 81 18.18 16.59 14.65
C ARG A 81 17.53 17.75 13.90
N ALA A 82 17.86 18.99 14.24
CA ALA A 82 17.37 20.17 13.54
C ALA A 82 17.85 20.20 12.07
N ALA A 83 19.11 19.84 11.81
CA ALA A 83 19.63 19.72 10.45
C ALA A 83 18.88 18.65 9.62
N LEU A 84 18.57 17.50 10.21
CA LEU A 84 17.77 16.45 9.57
C LEU A 84 16.33 16.90 9.30
N GLN A 85 15.68 17.59 10.24
CA GLN A 85 14.34 18.14 10.01
C GLN A 85 14.31 19.13 8.84
N LYS A 86 15.35 19.96 8.73
CA LYS A 86 15.50 20.93 7.65
C LYS A 86 15.71 20.27 6.28
N ASN A 87 16.57 19.24 6.20
CA ASN A 87 17.07 18.74 4.91
C ASN A 87 16.54 17.35 4.51
N MET A 88 16.06 16.54 5.46
CA MET A 88 15.71 15.13 5.24
C MET A 88 14.21 14.84 5.34
N THR A 89 13.36 15.86 5.52
CA THR A 89 11.92 15.66 5.36
C THR A 89 11.56 15.53 3.88
N LEU A 90 10.60 14.66 3.56
CA LEU A 90 10.15 14.47 2.18
C LEU A 90 9.65 15.79 1.56
N SER A 91 8.94 16.61 2.34
CA SER A 91 8.45 17.92 1.91
C SER A 91 9.58 18.89 1.58
N ALA A 92 10.64 18.96 2.40
CA ALA A 92 11.80 19.81 2.11
C ALA A 92 12.52 19.36 0.83
N GLN A 93 12.70 18.05 0.64
CA GLN A 93 13.30 17.51 -0.58
C GLN A 93 12.44 17.80 -1.82
N GLN A 94 11.11 17.66 -1.72
CA GLN A 94 10.18 17.97 -2.81
C GLN A 94 10.13 19.46 -3.14
N ALA A 95 10.26 20.35 -2.14
CA ALA A 95 10.39 21.79 -2.35
C ALA A 95 11.65 22.15 -3.17
N ASN A 96 12.69 21.31 -3.11
CA ASN A 96 13.90 21.41 -3.94
C ASN A 96 13.77 20.73 -5.31
N GLY A 97 12.57 20.24 -5.68
CA GLY A 97 12.31 19.58 -6.96
C GLY A 97 12.53 18.07 -6.99
N ALA A 98 12.77 17.42 -5.83
CA ALA A 98 13.02 15.97 -5.75
C ALA A 98 11.76 15.11 -5.85
N TRP A 99 10.94 15.33 -6.88
CA TRP A 99 9.69 14.58 -7.11
C TRP A 99 9.90 13.12 -7.54
N PHE A 100 11.14 12.76 -7.89
CA PHE A 100 11.55 11.36 -8.13
C PHE A 100 11.49 10.51 -6.85
N LEU A 101 11.50 11.14 -5.67
CA LEU A 101 11.47 10.42 -4.41
C LEU A 101 10.17 9.61 -4.26
N PRO A 102 10.28 8.31 -3.93
CA PRO A 102 9.11 7.48 -3.65
C PRO A 102 8.48 7.88 -2.31
N GLU A 103 7.15 7.87 -2.22
CA GLU A 103 6.47 8.11 -0.93
C GLU A 103 6.67 6.95 0.05
N VAL A 104 6.89 5.74 -0.49
CA VAL A 104 7.05 4.50 0.27
C VAL A 104 8.25 3.72 -0.24
N VAL A 105 9.12 3.28 0.67
CA VAL A 105 10.29 2.46 0.38
C VAL A 105 10.32 1.17 1.21
N PRO A 106 10.84 0.07 0.67
CA PRO A 106 11.29 -1.04 1.51
C PRO A 106 12.56 -0.61 2.24
N LEU A 107 12.50 -0.49 3.56
CA LEU A 107 13.63 -0.16 4.40
C LEU A 107 14.27 -1.45 4.92
N LYS A 108 15.49 -1.72 4.46
CA LYS A 108 16.28 -2.89 4.84
C LYS A 108 17.20 -2.55 6.03
N SER A 109 16.61 -2.15 7.16
CA SER A 109 17.37 -1.73 8.35
C SER A 109 18.22 -2.84 8.96
N TRP A 110 18.01 -4.10 8.56
CA TRP A 110 18.78 -5.24 8.98
C TRP A 110 20.29 -5.05 8.86
N THR A 111 20.80 -4.42 7.80
CA THR A 111 22.24 -4.18 7.67
C THR A 111 22.75 -3.15 8.66
N VAL A 112 21.94 -2.17 9.02
CA VAL A 112 22.29 -1.16 10.03
C VAL A 112 22.32 -1.78 11.44
N ASN A 113 21.33 -2.59 11.78
CA ASN A 113 21.23 -3.24 13.10
C ASN A 113 22.06 -4.53 13.22
N LEU A 114 22.60 -5.08 12.11
CA LEU A 114 23.35 -6.34 12.13
C LEU A 114 24.54 -6.30 13.09
N SER A 115 25.23 -5.17 13.21
CA SER A 115 26.33 -4.99 14.17
C SER A 115 25.88 -5.18 15.62
N ALA A 116 24.70 -4.67 15.98
CA ALA A 116 24.11 -4.85 17.31
C ALA A 116 23.77 -6.32 17.57
N HIS A 117 23.11 -6.97 16.61
CA HIS A 117 22.77 -8.39 16.71
C HIS A 117 24.01 -9.28 16.78
N LEU A 118 25.08 -8.95 16.06
CA LEU A 118 26.35 -9.69 16.08
C LEU A 118 27.06 -9.60 17.43
N ARG A 119 26.99 -8.46 18.13
CA ARG A 119 27.60 -8.31 19.45
C ARG A 119 26.78 -8.94 20.57
N ASN A 120 25.45 -8.82 20.48
CA ASN A 120 24.57 -9.29 21.55
C ASN A 120 24.23 -10.78 21.40
N GLN A 121 24.01 -11.26 20.16
CA GLN A 121 23.58 -12.63 19.87
C GLN A 121 24.28 -13.20 18.61
N PRO A 122 25.62 -13.40 18.64
CA PRO A 122 26.42 -13.71 17.45
C PRO A 122 25.95 -14.95 16.68
N ALA A 123 25.41 -15.94 17.39
CA ALA A 123 24.97 -17.21 16.82
C ALA A 123 23.65 -17.11 16.03
N HIS A 124 22.82 -16.10 16.31
CA HIS A 124 21.47 -15.91 15.73
C HIS A 124 21.34 -14.58 14.97
N ALA A 125 22.40 -13.78 14.92
CA ALA A 125 22.37 -12.41 14.43
C ALA A 125 21.78 -12.24 13.03
N LEU A 126 22.09 -13.15 12.09
CA LEU A 126 21.56 -13.07 10.72
C LEU A 126 20.05 -13.35 10.65
N THR A 127 19.54 -14.24 11.51
CA THR A 127 18.10 -14.53 11.59
C THR A 127 17.37 -13.34 12.19
N LEU A 128 17.86 -12.79 13.31
CA LEU A 128 17.25 -11.61 13.95
C LEU A 128 17.31 -10.37 13.07
N ALA A 129 18.40 -10.19 12.33
CA ALA A 129 18.50 -9.10 11.37
C ALA A 129 17.49 -9.27 10.23
N ALA A 130 17.20 -10.48 9.75
CA ALA A 130 16.26 -10.66 8.64
C ALA A 130 14.86 -10.08 8.94
N ASP A 131 14.46 -10.06 10.21
CA ASP A 131 13.19 -9.49 10.69
C ASP A 131 13.21 -7.94 10.76
N ASP A 132 14.38 -7.29 10.72
CA ASP A 132 14.54 -5.83 10.70
C ASP A 132 14.33 -5.25 9.28
N SER A 133 13.23 -5.61 8.61
CA SER A 133 12.85 -5.06 7.31
C SER A 133 11.37 -4.72 7.27
N ALA A 134 11.05 -3.47 6.96
CA ALA A 134 9.67 -3.02 6.84
C ALA A 134 9.50 -2.12 5.62
N ARG A 135 8.26 -2.00 5.12
CA ARG A 135 7.94 -0.89 4.22
C ARG A 135 7.76 0.35 5.10
N VAL A 136 8.25 1.50 4.66
CA VAL A 136 8.23 2.76 5.42
C VAL A 136 7.75 3.89 4.51
N ARG A 137 6.94 4.82 5.04
CA ARG A 137 6.59 6.07 4.37
C ARG A 137 7.72 7.09 4.59
N LEU A 138 8.32 7.64 3.53
CA LEU A 138 9.37 8.66 3.70
C LEU A 138 8.85 9.96 4.34
N ALA A 139 7.54 10.21 4.26
CA ALA A 139 6.90 11.36 4.91
C ALA A 139 6.74 11.21 6.43
N SER A 140 6.87 10.00 7.00
CA SER A 140 6.59 9.77 8.42
C SER A 140 7.68 10.30 9.35
N SER A 141 8.94 10.34 8.89
CA SER A 141 10.07 10.79 9.70
C SER A 141 11.27 11.15 8.83
N PRO A 142 12.04 12.21 9.16
CA PRO A 142 13.33 12.47 8.52
C PRO A 142 14.33 11.33 8.72
N ASP A 143 14.16 10.52 9.77
CA ASP A 143 15.01 9.36 10.03
C ASP A 143 14.79 8.25 8.99
N ALA A 144 13.57 8.14 8.43
CA ALA A 144 13.30 7.20 7.34
C ALA A 144 14.09 7.57 6.08
N MET A 145 14.12 8.86 5.73
CA MET A 145 14.93 9.38 4.61
C MET A 145 16.41 9.14 4.87
N LEU A 146 16.93 9.56 6.03
CA LEU A 146 18.33 9.35 6.44
C LEU A 146 18.73 7.87 6.33
N THR A 147 17.90 6.98 6.84
CA THR A 147 18.21 5.54 6.87
C THR A 147 18.22 4.96 5.47
N TRP A 148 17.25 5.33 4.63
CA TRP A 148 17.15 4.86 3.25
C TRP A 148 18.27 5.41 2.36
N THR A 149 18.59 6.71 2.45
CA THR A 149 19.52 7.36 1.53
C THR A 149 20.98 7.21 1.95
N LEU A 150 21.27 7.10 3.25
CA LEU A 150 22.64 7.16 3.78
C LEU A 150 23.03 5.91 4.57
N LEU A 151 22.28 5.54 5.62
CA LEU A 151 22.73 4.50 6.55
C LEU A 151 22.72 3.11 5.90
N VAL A 152 21.61 2.69 5.27
CA VAL A 152 21.55 1.39 4.60
C VAL A 152 22.67 1.26 3.54
N PRO A 153 22.87 2.23 2.61
CA PRO A 153 23.99 2.17 1.67
C PRO A 153 25.38 2.10 2.32
N LEU A 154 25.61 2.81 3.44
CA LEU A 154 26.87 2.79 4.18
C LEU A 154 27.11 1.40 4.80
N PHE A 155 26.13 0.87 5.52
CA PHE A 155 26.25 -0.43 6.18
C PHE A 155 26.25 -1.59 5.19
N ASP A 156 25.53 -1.50 4.07
CA ASP A 156 25.60 -2.48 2.98
C ASP A 156 27.03 -2.57 2.42
N GLN A 157 27.75 -1.45 2.32
CA GLN A 157 29.14 -1.42 1.85
C GLN A 157 30.11 -1.94 2.91
N LEU A 158 29.94 -1.53 4.18
CA LEU A 158 30.80 -1.94 5.29
C LEU A 158 30.60 -3.40 5.71
N LEU A 159 29.40 -3.95 5.59
CA LEU A 159 29.09 -5.32 6.01
C LEU A 159 28.98 -6.30 4.83
N ARG A 160 29.32 -5.85 3.61
CA ARG A 160 29.34 -6.69 2.40
C ARG A 160 30.06 -8.03 2.59
N PRO A 161 31.22 -8.13 3.29
CA PRO A 161 31.87 -9.43 3.50
C PRO A 161 30.98 -10.44 4.24
N ILE A 162 30.17 -9.97 5.20
CA ILE A 162 29.27 -10.81 5.99
C ILE A 162 28.07 -11.24 5.16
N THR A 163 27.46 -10.29 4.43
CA THR A 163 26.25 -10.54 3.65
C THR A 163 26.50 -11.42 2.42
N GLU A 164 27.65 -11.27 1.76
CA GLU A 164 28.07 -12.16 0.65
C GLU A 164 28.32 -13.59 1.13
N ARG A 165 28.73 -13.79 2.39
CA ARG A 165 28.83 -15.12 3.00
C ARG A 165 27.51 -15.69 3.47
N ALA A 166 26.56 -14.85 3.88
CA ALA A 166 25.25 -15.29 4.34
C ALA A 166 24.35 -15.76 3.18
N THR A 167 24.44 -15.14 2.00
CA THR A 167 23.52 -15.40 0.88
C THR A 167 23.82 -16.66 0.07
N ALA A 168 24.99 -17.29 0.24
CA ALA A 168 25.40 -18.53 -0.44
C ALA A 168 25.08 -18.56 -1.95
N SER A 169 25.29 -17.44 -2.65
CA SER A 169 24.96 -17.32 -4.07
C SER A 169 25.72 -18.35 -4.91
N VAL A 170 25.01 -19.11 -5.75
CA VAL A 170 25.60 -20.03 -6.72
C VAL A 170 26.31 -19.21 -7.79
N ARG A 171 27.65 -19.17 -7.76
CA ARG A 171 28.51 -18.42 -8.68
C ARG A 171 29.68 -19.27 -9.17
N THR A 172 30.22 -18.92 -10.33
CA THR A 172 31.46 -19.50 -10.83
C THR A 172 32.67 -19.05 -9.98
N PRO A 173 33.80 -19.78 -10.00
CA PRO A 173 35.02 -19.35 -9.31
C PRO A 173 35.52 -17.95 -9.73
N GLU A 174 35.41 -17.62 -11.02
CA GLU A 174 35.79 -16.32 -11.60
C GLU A 174 34.89 -15.19 -11.09
N GLU A 175 33.58 -15.42 -11.01
CA GLU A 175 32.62 -14.49 -10.43
C GLU A 175 32.90 -14.25 -8.95
N HIS A 176 33.19 -15.30 -8.19
CA HIS A 176 33.59 -15.17 -6.79
C HIS A 176 34.85 -14.30 -6.64
N ARG A 177 35.89 -14.52 -7.46
CA ARG A 177 37.12 -13.71 -7.42
C ARG A 177 36.82 -12.24 -7.72
N THR A 178 36.00 -11.97 -8.73
CA THR A 178 35.64 -10.60 -9.13
C THR A 178 34.92 -9.87 -7.99
N VAL A 179 33.90 -10.49 -7.39
CA VAL A 179 33.16 -9.91 -6.26
C VAL A 179 34.08 -9.63 -5.06
N TRP A 180 35.00 -10.53 -4.73
CA TRP A 180 35.92 -10.32 -3.61
C TRP A 180 36.96 -9.23 -3.89
N LEU A 181 37.47 -9.12 -5.12
CA LEU A 181 38.34 -8.00 -5.51
C LEU A 181 37.62 -6.66 -5.38
N GLU A 182 36.35 -6.57 -5.77
CA GLU A 182 35.54 -5.36 -5.57
C GLU A 182 35.38 -4.99 -4.08
N ILE A 183 35.17 -5.99 -3.21
CA ILE A 183 35.06 -5.77 -1.76
C ILE A 183 36.38 -5.23 -1.20
N ILE A 184 37.51 -5.82 -1.59
CA ILE A 184 38.84 -5.36 -1.17
C ILE A 184 39.09 -3.93 -1.63
N HIS A 185 38.85 -3.64 -2.92
CA HIS A 185 38.99 -2.27 -3.46
C HIS A 185 38.04 -1.27 -2.79
N SER A 186 36.84 -1.71 -2.39
CA SER A 186 35.91 -0.89 -1.60
C SER A 186 36.49 -0.51 -0.24
N TYR A 187 37.04 -1.46 0.51
CA TYR A 187 37.67 -1.20 1.80
C TYR A 187 38.88 -0.25 1.68
N GLN A 188 39.72 -0.46 0.66
CA GLN A 188 40.84 0.43 0.36
C GLN A 188 40.40 1.86 0.06
N ARG A 189 39.31 2.03 -0.70
CA ARG A 189 38.74 3.37 -0.98
C ARG A 189 38.20 4.06 0.28
N LEU A 190 37.70 3.28 1.24
CA LEU A 190 37.27 3.79 2.55
C LEU A 190 38.42 3.99 3.55
N GLY A 191 39.66 3.63 3.17
CA GLY A 191 40.83 3.72 4.03
C GLY A 191 40.87 2.68 5.15
N ILE A 192 40.12 1.58 5.02
CA ILE A 192 40.07 0.51 6.03
C ILE A 192 41.13 -0.54 5.70
N ASN A 193 42.14 -0.67 6.55
CA ASN A 193 43.16 -1.71 6.41
C ASN A 193 42.81 -2.94 7.26
N ALA A 194 41.97 -3.82 6.69
CA ALA A 194 41.46 -4.99 7.40
C ALA A 194 42.29 -6.27 7.23
N GLY A 195 43.44 -6.20 6.53
CA GLY A 195 44.46 -7.26 6.45
C GLY A 195 43.91 -8.71 6.41
N SER A 196 44.40 -9.54 7.34
CA SER A 196 44.02 -10.96 7.46
C SER A 196 42.56 -11.17 7.87
N VAL A 197 41.95 -10.22 8.58
CA VAL A 197 40.55 -10.29 9.04
C VAL A 197 39.59 -10.28 7.84
N LEU A 198 39.81 -9.40 6.87
CA LEU A 198 39.02 -9.38 5.64
C LEU A 198 39.28 -10.63 4.78
N TRP A 199 40.54 -11.09 4.71
CA TRP A 199 40.91 -12.28 3.94
C TRP A 199 40.25 -13.56 4.45
N ALA A 200 39.93 -13.68 5.74
CA ALA A 200 39.19 -14.81 6.30
C ALA A 200 37.81 -15.01 5.62
N PHE A 201 37.22 -13.94 5.09
CA PHE A 201 35.96 -14.00 4.35
C PHE A 201 36.17 -14.29 2.86
N ALA A 202 37.34 -14.09 2.29
CA ALA A 202 37.54 -14.20 0.83
C ALA A 202 37.35 -15.63 0.30
N TYR A 203 37.05 -15.78 -0.99
CA TYR A 203 37.02 -17.10 -1.64
C TYR A 203 38.36 -17.82 -1.46
N ARG A 204 38.32 -19.08 -0.96
CA ARG A 204 39.49 -19.87 -0.50
C ARG A 204 40.28 -19.28 0.69
N GLY A 205 39.75 -18.29 1.40
CA GLY A 205 40.35 -17.70 2.60
C GLY A 205 40.13 -18.49 3.91
N GLY A 206 39.71 -19.76 3.83
CA GLY A 206 39.51 -20.62 5.00
C GLY A 206 38.12 -20.58 5.65
N TRP A 207 37.19 -19.72 5.19
CA TRP A 207 35.83 -19.59 5.74
C TRP A 207 35.07 -20.93 5.92
N SER A 208 35.18 -21.85 4.95
CA SER A 208 34.50 -23.14 4.98
C SER A 208 35.04 -24.13 6.01
N GLY A 209 36.26 -23.89 6.52
CA GLY A 209 36.88 -24.71 7.57
C GLY A 209 36.57 -24.24 8.98
N LEU A 210 35.85 -23.12 9.15
CA LEU A 210 35.47 -22.59 10.44
C LEU A 210 34.18 -23.25 10.95
N ASP A 211 34.13 -23.52 12.25
CA ASP A 211 32.93 -23.93 12.95
C ASP A 211 32.02 -22.72 13.24
N ARG A 212 30.84 -22.95 13.83
CA ARG A 212 29.86 -21.89 14.13
C ARG A 212 30.46 -20.79 15.02
N ALA A 213 31.29 -21.17 16.00
CA ALA A 213 31.98 -20.21 16.87
C ALA A 213 33.07 -19.42 16.10
N GLY A 214 33.81 -20.08 15.21
CA GLY A 214 34.77 -19.46 14.31
C GLY A 214 34.15 -18.43 13.36
N HIS A 215 32.99 -18.74 12.78
CA HIS A 215 32.23 -17.76 11.97
C HIS A 215 31.80 -16.55 12.79
N ALA A 216 31.32 -16.75 14.02
CA ALA A 216 30.94 -15.65 14.91
C ALA A 216 32.14 -14.76 15.26
N ARG A 217 33.28 -15.36 15.64
CA ARG A 217 34.52 -14.64 15.94
C ARG A 217 35.04 -13.84 14.74
N ALA A 218 35.03 -14.42 13.54
CA ALA A 218 35.47 -13.72 12.33
C ALA A 218 34.61 -12.48 12.03
N ARG A 219 33.29 -12.57 12.23
CA ARG A 219 32.37 -11.43 12.06
C ARG A 219 32.63 -10.34 13.09
N ILE A 220 32.79 -10.68 14.37
CA ILE A 220 33.11 -9.71 15.42
C ILE A 220 34.47 -9.05 15.17
N ALA A 221 35.49 -9.83 14.81
CA ALA A 221 36.82 -9.31 14.47
C ALA A 221 36.77 -8.29 13.32
N LEU A 222 35.91 -8.50 12.32
CA LEU A 222 35.70 -7.52 11.25
C LEU A 222 35.09 -6.22 11.79
N LEU A 223 34.11 -6.30 12.70
CA LEU A 223 33.52 -5.10 13.33
C LEU A 223 34.56 -4.35 14.17
N ASP A 224 35.35 -5.07 14.98
CA ASP A 224 36.39 -4.47 15.81
C ASP A 224 37.46 -3.78 14.94
N THR A 225 37.86 -4.42 13.84
CA THR A 225 38.79 -3.82 12.87
C THR A 225 38.26 -2.51 12.28
N ILE A 226 36.95 -2.41 12.04
CA ILE A 226 36.35 -1.16 11.53
C ILE A 226 36.33 -0.09 12.64
N VAL A 227 36.03 -0.46 13.88
CA VAL A 227 36.00 0.44 15.05
C VAL A 227 37.38 1.04 15.34
N ASP A 228 38.46 0.29 15.10
CA ASP A 228 39.83 0.76 15.35
C ASP A 228 40.29 1.88 14.39
N HIS A 229 39.48 2.23 13.38
CA HIS A 229 39.75 3.32 12.44
C HIS A 229 38.97 4.58 12.81
N ASP A 230 39.39 5.73 12.28
CA ASP A 230 38.61 6.97 12.38
C ASP A 230 37.31 6.85 11.57
N LEU A 231 36.21 6.61 12.29
CA LEU A 231 34.88 6.43 11.73
C LEU A 231 34.39 7.67 10.96
N LEU A 232 34.80 8.87 11.37
CA LEU A 232 34.44 10.09 10.64
C LEU A 232 35.18 10.15 9.30
N SER A 233 36.45 9.73 9.25
CA SER A 233 37.20 9.60 8.01
C SER A 233 36.59 8.54 7.08
N ILE A 234 36.12 7.40 7.61
CA ILE A 234 35.41 6.37 6.82
C ILE A 234 34.13 6.95 6.20
N VAL A 235 33.31 7.65 6.99
CA VAL A 235 32.07 8.26 6.50
C VAL A 235 32.35 9.32 5.43
N ARG A 236 33.36 10.16 5.62
CA ARG A 236 33.80 11.14 4.62
C ARG A 236 34.28 10.47 3.33
N ALA A 237 35.08 9.40 3.44
CA ALA A 237 35.55 8.64 2.28
C ALA A 237 34.38 7.98 1.53
N PHE A 238 33.40 7.46 2.26
CA PHE A 238 32.16 6.93 1.69
C PHE A 238 31.38 8.02 0.94
N ARG A 239 31.14 9.19 1.57
CA ARG A 239 30.48 10.33 0.92
C ARG A 239 31.20 10.73 -0.37
N ALA A 240 32.52 10.88 -0.30
CA ALA A 240 33.34 11.23 -1.46
C ALA A 240 33.18 10.20 -2.58
N ASP A 241 33.22 8.90 -2.29
CA ASP A 241 33.00 7.86 -3.30
C ASP A 241 31.62 7.94 -3.97
N ARG A 242 30.57 8.23 -3.19
CA ARG A 242 29.20 8.38 -3.69
C ARG A 242 29.02 9.62 -4.55
N ILE A 243 29.50 10.77 -4.09
CA ILE A 243 29.45 12.02 -4.85
C ILE A 243 30.27 11.89 -6.13
N ARG A 244 31.46 11.27 -6.09
CA ARG A 244 32.27 11.02 -7.29
C ARG A 244 31.52 10.22 -8.35
N ALA A 245 30.78 9.18 -7.96
CA ALA A 245 29.97 8.41 -8.90
C ALA A 245 28.89 9.28 -9.57
N LEU A 246 28.27 10.20 -8.83
CA LEU A 246 27.31 11.16 -9.37
C LEU A 246 27.97 12.17 -10.33
N ILE A 247 29.17 12.65 -10.01
CA ILE A 247 29.94 13.55 -10.87
C ILE A 247 30.37 12.83 -12.15
N ASP A 248 30.92 11.63 -12.05
CA ASP A 248 31.31 10.81 -13.20
C ASP A 248 30.12 10.62 -14.15
N LYS A 249 28.94 10.29 -13.60
CA LYS A 249 27.72 10.15 -14.40
C LYS A 249 27.31 11.44 -15.08
N THR A 250 27.44 12.57 -14.39
CA THR A 250 27.15 13.91 -14.93
C THR A 250 28.08 14.23 -16.10
N VAL A 251 29.39 14.03 -15.92
CA VAL A 251 30.42 14.26 -16.94
C VAL A 251 30.19 13.37 -18.16
N GLN A 252 29.90 12.07 -17.97
CA GLN A 252 29.58 11.14 -19.07
C GLN A 252 28.39 11.60 -19.93
N LYS A 253 27.44 12.34 -19.33
CA LYS A 253 26.24 12.84 -20.00
C LYS A 253 26.40 14.26 -20.55
N ALA A 254 27.46 14.99 -20.20
CA ALA A 254 27.66 16.39 -20.55
C ALA A 254 28.17 16.65 -21.99
N ARG A 255 27.89 15.75 -22.95
CA ARG A 255 28.47 15.76 -24.31
C ARG A 255 28.19 17.03 -25.15
N ARG A 256 27.14 17.80 -24.82
CA ARG A 256 26.68 18.98 -25.57
C ARG A 256 26.32 20.16 -24.66
N GLY A 257 26.82 20.17 -23.42
CA GLY A 257 26.35 21.10 -22.39
C GLY A 257 26.09 20.41 -21.06
N THR A 258 25.71 21.18 -20.03
CA THR A 258 25.24 20.62 -18.75
C THR A 258 24.04 19.69 -18.99
N PRO A 259 24.06 18.44 -18.52
CA PRO A 259 22.94 17.52 -18.73
C PRO A 259 21.74 17.91 -17.86
N LEU A 260 20.54 17.55 -18.31
CA LEU A 260 19.33 17.64 -17.50
C LEU A 260 19.38 16.67 -16.32
N ALA A 261 18.79 17.04 -15.17
CA ALA A 261 18.74 16.20 -13.98
C ALA A 261 18.26 14.77 -14.29
N ARG A 262 17.16 14.66 -15.04
CA ARG A 262 16.53 13.38 -15.45
C ARG A 262 17.43 12.45 -16.27
N HIS A 263 18.49 12.96 -16.91
CA HIS A 263 19.43 12.14 -17.68
C HIS A 263 20.56 11.55 -16.82
N VAL A 264 20.77 12.12 -15.63
CA VAL A 264 21.84 11.73 -14.69
C VAL A 264 21.26 10.94 -13.51
N LEU A 265 20.14 11.40 -12.94
CA LEU A 265 19.48 10.82 -11.77
C LEU A 265 18.79 9.50 -12.11
N THR A 266 19.60 8.44 -12.12
CA THR A 266 19.11 7.05 -12.13
C THR A 266 18.82 6.59 -10.70
N LYS A 267 18.08 5.49 -10.51
CA LYS A 267 17.75 4.96 -9.17
C LYS A 267 18.91 4.89 -8.16
N PRO A 268 20.15 4.50 -8.55
CA PRO A 268 21.28 4.51 -7.61
C PRO A 268 21.78 5.91 -7.23
N MET A 269 21.54 6.92 -8.08
CA MET A 269 21.99 8.30 -7.90
C MET A 269 20.99 9.17 -7.14
N GLU A 270 19.70 8.84 -7.21
CA GLU A 270 18.63 9.51 -6.45
C GLU A 270 18.93 9.59 -4.94
N PRO A 271 19.30 8.49 -4.24
CA PRO A 271 19.72 8.54 -2.84
C PRO A 271 20.92 9.46 -2.58
N VAL A 272 21.88 9.51 -3.52
CA VAL A 272 23.10 10.32 -3.36
C VAL A 272 22.76 11.81 -3.37
N LEU A 273 21.93 12.23 -4.33
CA LEU A 273 21.46 13.62 -4.40
C LEU A 273 20.63 13.98 -3.15
N SER A 274 19.75 13.09 -2.71
CA SER A 274 18.93 13.32 -1.51
C SER A 274 19.73 13.37 -0.22
N ALA A 275 20.73 12.50 -0.05
CA ALA A 275 21.55 12.44 1.16
C ALA A 275 22.45 13.67 1.34
N TYR A 276 23.02 14.20 0.25
CA TYR A 276 24.10 15.19 0.34
C TYR A 276 23.75 16.58 -0.21
N PHE A 277 22.71 16.68 -1.05
CA PHE A 277 22.26 17.93 -1.67
C PHE A 277 20.78 18.22 -1.38
N ALA A 278 20.19 17.55 -0.38
CA ALA A 278 18.78 17.69 -0.02
C ALA A 278 17.81 17.56 -1.23
N GLY A 279 18.20 16.75 -2.23
CA GLY A 279 17.45 16.52 -3.45
C GLY A 279 17.59 17.63 -4.50
N SER A 280 18.34 18.69 -4.21
CA SER A 280 18.53 19.85 -5.08
C SER A 280 19.57 19.59 -6.17
N TRP A 281 19.09 19.46 -7.42
CA TRP A 281 19.97 19.39 -8.60
C TRP A 281 20.79 20.66 -8.79
N LEU A 282 20.22 21.84 -8.52
CA LEU A 282 20.93 23.12 -8.67
C LEU A 282 22.06 23.28 -7.67
N GLU A 283 21.88 22.84 -6.42
CA GLU A 283 22.97 22.88 -5.45
C GLU A 283 24.13 21.95 -5.84
N PHE A 284 23.81 20.80 -6.45
CA PHE A 284 24.83 19.90 -6.97
C PHE A 284 25.57 20.51 -8.17
N LEU A 285 24.86 21.16 -9.10
CA LEU A 285 25.50 21.87 -10.22
C LEU A 285 26.36 23.05 -9.73
N ASN A 286 25.88 23.80 -8.73
CA ASN A 286 26.65 24.86 -8.08
C ASN A 286 27.91 24.30 -7.41
N TYR A 287 27.81 23.14 -6.76
CA TYR A 287 28.96 22.42 -6.21
C TYR A 287 29.99 22.04 -7.29
N LEU A 288 29.58 21.86 -8.54
CA LEU A 288 30.48 21.61 -9.67
C LEU A 288 30.88 22.87 -10.45
N GLU A 289 30.36 24.04 -10.09
CA GLU A 289 30.48 25.28 -10.87
C GLU A 289 29.94 25.13 -12.31
N LEU A 290 28.92 24.29 -12.50
CA LEU A 290 28.27 24.11 -13.79
C LEU A 290 27.01 24.98 -13.87
N PRO A 291 26.81 25.76 -14.94
CA PRO A 291 25.55 26.47 -15.14
C PRO A 291 24.41 25.45 -15.41
N PRO A 292 23.17 25.73 -14.98
CA PRO A 292 22.04 24.87 -15.30
C PRO A 292 21.80 24.79 -16.81
N ASN A 293 21.22 23.69 -17.28
CA ASN A 293 20.78 23.59 -18.66
C ASN A 293 19.67 24.63 -18.91
N PRO A 294 19.65 25.35 -20.06
CA PRO A 294 18.57 26.30 -20.37
C PRO A 294 17.17 25.68 -20.39
N ASN A 295 17.07 24.37 -20.63
CA ASN A 295 15.81 23.61 -20.63
C ASN A 295 15.59 22.87 -19.30
N GLU A 296 16.31 23.22 -18.23
CA GLU A 296 16.06 22.65 -16.91
C GLU A 296 14.82 23.30 -16.29
N GLU A 297 13.77 22.50 -16.12
CA GLU A 297 12.54 22.91 -15.42
C GLU A 297 12.48 22.18 -14.08
N LEU A 298 12.71 22.92 -12.99
CA LEU A 298 12.54 22.39 -11.64
C LEU A 298 11.24 22.90 -11.06
N MET A 299 10.25 22.01 -11.00
CA MET A 299 8.99 22.32 -10.34
C MET A 299 9.21 22.32 -8.83
N ALA A 300 9.11 23.47 -8.17
CA ALA A 300 9.18 23.57 -6.71
C ALA A 300 7.85 23.17 -6.03
N ALA A 301 6.75 23.19 -6.78
CA ALA A 301 5.43 22.76 -6.35
C ALA A 301 4.71 22.03 -7.49
N LEU A 302 3.90 21.03 -7.15
CA LEU A 302 3.01 20.42 -8.13
C LEU A 302 1.84 21.36 -8.44
N PRO A 303 1.30 21.35 -9.67
CA PRO A 303 0.09 22.08 -10.00
C PRO A 303 -1.05 21.67 -9.08
N LYS A 304 -1.84 22.66 -8.63
CA LYS A 304 -3.06 22.40 -7.86
C LYS A 304 -4.07 21.72 -8.79
N PRO A 305 -4.59 20.53 -8.45
CA PRO A 305 -5.59 19.87 -9.27
C PRO A 305 -6.83 20.75 -9.44
N THR A 306 -7.33 20.80 -10.67
CA THR A 306 -8.64 21.36 -11.00
C THR A 306 -9.52 20.21 -11.47
N PHE A 307 -10.72 20.11 -10.92
CA PHE A 307 -11.63 19.00 -11.22
C PHE A 307 -12.81 19.48 -12.05
N PHE A 308 -13.06 18.77 -13.14
CA PHE A 308 -14.21 18.95 -14.02
C PHE A 308 -15.27 17.92 -13.63
N VAL A 309 -15.71 18.02 -12.38
CA VAL A 309 -16.71 17.14 -11.78
C VAL A 309 -17.88 18.03 -11.35
N GLY A 310 -18.96 17.98 -12.11
CA GLY A 310 -20.17 18.76 -11.86
C GLY A 310 -20.21 20.06 -12.66
N GLY A 311 -21.08 20.06 -13.66
CA GLY A 311 -21.30 21.24 -14.48
C GLY A 311 -22.74 21.70 -14.58
N ALA A 312 -23.77 21.04 -14.02
CA ALA A 312 -25.12 21.61 -14.09
C ALA A 312 -25.24 22.95 -13.31
N ALA A 313 -24.78 23.01 -12.05
CA ALA A 313 -24.83 24.23 -11.25
C ALA A 313 -23.75 25.26 -11.62
N LYS A 314 -22.55 24.80 -12.03
CA LYS A 314 -21.46 25.69 -12.48
C LYS A 314 -21.68 26.21 -13.89
N ALA A 315 -22.30 25.43 -14.80
CA ALA A 315 -22.68 25.92 -16.12
C ALA A 315 -23.76 26.97 -16.03
N GLY A 316 -24.74 26.86 -15.12
CA GLY A 316 -25.70 27.94 -14.88
C GLY A 316 -25.05 29.25 -14.44
N ASN A 317 -24.09 29.18 -13.52
CA ASN A 317 -23.33 30.36 -13.08
C ASN A 317 -22.39 30.91 -14.18
N ALA A 318 -21.68 30.04 -14.90
CA ALA A 318 -20.80 30.44 -16.00
C ALA A 318 -21.56 30.96 -17.23
N ALA A 319 -22.75 30.40 -17.50
CA ALA A 319 -23.70 30.87 -18.52
C ALA A 319 -24.18 32.28 -18.20
N ALA A 320 -24.57 32.53 -16.94
CA ALA A 320 -24.93 33.85 -16.46
C ALA A 320 -23.76 34.85 -16.50
N GLU A 321 -22.54 34.40 -16.19
CA GLU A 321 -21.33 35.24 -16.17
C GLU A 321 -20.82 35.58 -17.59
N HIS A 322 -20.96 34.66 -18.54
CA HIS A 322 -20.47 34.81 -19.92
C HIS A 322 -21.57 35.12 -20.96
N GLY A 323 -22.82 35.26 -20.53
CA GLY A 323 -23.95 35.55 -21.41
C GLY A 323 -24.27 34.44 -22.41
N ILE A 324 -24.02 33.18 -22.03
CA ILE A 324 -24.32 32.00 -22.84
C ILE A 324 -25.68 31.45 -22.40
N GLU A 325 -26.51 30.97 -23.33
CA GLU A 325 -27.74 30.27 -22.96
C GLU A 325 -27.44 28.99 -22.18
N ILE A 326 -28.25 28.69 -21.17
CA ILE A 326 -27.97 27.59 -20.25
C ILE A 326 -27.96 26.23 -20.97
N ASP A 327 -28.78 26.09 -22.02
CA ASP A 327 -28.85 24.89 -22.85
C ASP A 327 -27.60 24.69 -23.70
N ASP A 328 -27.00 25.76 -24.23
CA ASP A 328 -25.74 25.71 -24.97
C ASP A 328 -24.56 25.41 -24.05
N ALA A 329 -24.53 26.02 -22.86
CA ALA A 329 -23.52 25.72 -21.84
C ALA A 329 -23.60 24.25 -21.37
N ASN A 330 -24.83 23.73 -21.25
CA ASN A 330 -25.11 22.33 -20.94
C ASN A 330 -24.66 21.39 -22.06
N ALA A 331 -24.91 21.73 -23.33
CA ALA A 331 -24.45 20.94 -24.48
C ALA A 331 -22.92 20.93 -24.61
N MET A 332 -22.26 22.07 -24.38
CA MET A 332 -20.80 22.19 -24.38
C MET A 332 -20.16 21.35 -23.25
N LEU A 333 -20.75 21.37 -22.06
CA LEU A 333 -20.32 20.55 -20.94
C LEU A 333 -20.51 19.05 -21.20
N ALA A 334 -21.67 18.66 -21.72
CA ALA A 334 -21.97 17.27 -22.08
C ALA A 334 -20.96 16.75 -23.11
N ALA A 335 -20.68 17.53 -24.15
CA ALA A 335 -19.63 17.24 -25.14
C ALA A 335 -18.23 17.16 -24.52
N PHE A 336 -17.87 18.07 -23.61
CA PHE A 336 -16.57 18.05 -22.92
C PHE A 336 -16.39 16.81 -22.03
N LEU A 337 -17.44 16.40 -21.33
CA LEU A 337 -17.45 15.19 -20.50
C LEU A 337 -17.57 13.90 -21.32
N GLY A 338 -17.85 14.00 -22.64
CA GLY A 338 -18.07 12.86 -23.52
C GLY A 338 -19.36 12.10 -23.20
N GLN A 339 -20.40 12.79 -22.73
CA GLN A 339 -21.67 12.21 -22.30
C GLN A 339 -22.87 12.93 -22.93
N ASP A 340 -24.02 12.25 -22.98
CA ASP A 340 -25.29 12.84 -23.43
C ASP A 340 -26.02 13.62 -22.31
N THR A 341 -25.48 13.61 -21.09
CA THR A 341 -26.08 14.23 -19.90
C THR A 341 -25.17 15.28 -19.27
N THR A 342 -25.77 16.30 -18.65
CA THR A 342 -25.07 17.38 -17.93
C THR A 342 -24.65 16.96 -16.51
N THR A 343 -25.21 15.87 -15.99
CA THR A 343 -24.86 15.30 -14.69
C THR A 343 -23.64 14.40 -14.82
N SER A 344 -22.59 14.71 -14.07
CA SER A 344 -21.35 13.93 -14.08
C SER A 344 -21.53 12.54 -13.45
N PRO A 345 -20.67 11.56 -13.78
CA PRO A 345 -20.67 10.23 -13.16
C PRO A 345 -20.58 10.25 -11.63
N VAL A 346 -19.86 11.23 -11.08
CA VAL A 346 -19.71 11.42 -9.63
C VAL A 346 -21.03 11.89 -9.02
N GLU A 347 -21.70 12.88 -9.62
CA GLU A 347 -22.97 13.41 -9.11
C GLU A 347 -24.05 12.33 -9.06
N ARG A 348 -24.16 11.50 -10.11
CA ARG A 348 -25.09 10.35 -10.12
C ARG A 348 -24.82 9.39 -8.97
N ARG A 349 -23.56 9.05 -8.73
CA ARG A 349 -23.17 8.15 -7.61
C ARG A 349 -23.41 8.78 -6.26
N VAL A 350 -23.10 10.06 -6.07
CA VAL A 350 -23.39 10.76 -4.82
C VAL A 350 -24.90 10.75 -4.52
N ALA A 351 -25.75 10.94 -5.53
CA ALA A 351 -27.20 10.85 -5.37
C ALA A 351 -27.65 9.42 -4.98
N ALA A 352 -27.14 8.39 -5.66
CA ALA A 352 -27.43 6.99 -5.32
C ALA A 352 -26.96 6.64 -3.90
N LEU A 353 -25.76 7.09 -3.49
CA LEU A 353 -25.23 6.88 -2.13
C LEU A 353 -26.09 7.56 -1.05
N ARG A 354 -26.62 8.76 -1.31
CA ARG A 354 -27.57 9.41 -0.39
C ARG A 354 -28.87 8.63 -0.27
N SER A 355 -29.42 8.18 -1.40
CA SER A 355 -30.63 7.36 -1.42
C SER A 355 -30.42 6.06 -0.64
N TRP A 356 -29.30 5.38 -0.91
CA TRP A 356 -28.87 4.18 -0.20
C TRP A 356 -28.72 4.42 1.30
N TRP A 357 -28.06 5.50 1.71
CA TRP A 357 -27.86 5.84 3.12
C TRP A 357 -29.17 5.98 3.88
N ARG A 358 -30.18 6.61 3.27
CA ARG A 358 -31.51 6.77 3.85
C ARG A 358 -32.20 5.42 4.09
N HIS A 359 -32.10 4.48 3.13
CA HIS A 359 -32.68 3.14 3.30
C HIS A 359 -31.89 2.29 4.30
N PHE A 360 -30.57 2.43 4.32
CA PHE A 360 -29.70 1.85 5.33
C PHE A 360 -30.08 2.33 6.75
N ASP A 361 -30.25 3.65 6.95
CA ASP A 361 -30.71 4.19 8.23
C ASP A 361 -32.08 3.65 8.63
N ALA A 362 -33.03 3.63 7.69
CA ALA A 362 -34.38 3.13 7.94
C ALA A 362 -34.38 1.65 8.35
N ALA A 363 -33.60 0.80 7.67
CA ALA A 363 -33.47 -0.62 8.00
C ALA A 363 -32.98 -0.81 9.44
N HIS A 364 -31.88 -0.16 9.82
CA HIS A 364 -31.35 -0.20 11.19
C HIS A 364 -32.32 0.38 12.23
N ALA A 365 -32.97 1.50 11.94
CA ALA A 365 -33.94 2.12 12.85
C ALA A 365 -35.19 1.25 13.08
N SER A 366 -35.56 0.44 12.08
CA SER A 366 -36.73 -0.44 12.15
C SER A 366 -36.47 -1.81 12.80
N GLN A 367 -35.20 -2.20 12.96
CA GLN A 367 -34.82 -3.51 13.51
C GLN A 367 -35.35 -3.69 14.93
N ARG A 368 -35.86 -4.87 15.27
CA ARG A 368 -36.44 -5.18 16.60
C ARG A 368 -35.97 -6.54 17.10
N THR A 369 -36.04 -6.76 18.40
CA THR A 369 -35.83 -8.08 18.99
C THR A 369 -36.71 -9.12 18.27
N GLY A 370 -36.11 -10.24 17.86
CA GLY A 370 -36.78 -11.30 17.10
C GLY A 370 -36.75 -11.16 15.56
N THR A 371 -36.33 -10.01 15.02
CA THR A 371 -36.04 -9.89 13.58
C THR A 371 -34.67 -10.50 13.25
N PRO A 372 -34.37 -10.94 12.01
CA PRO A 372 -33.03 -11.36 11.63
C PRO A 372 -32.00 -10.22 11.79
N GLY A 373 -30.74 -10.59 12.03
CA GLY A 373 -29.64 -9.62 12.04
C GLY A 373 -29.44 -9.00 10.66
N LEU A 374 -29.05 -7.72 10.61
CA LEU A 374 -28.75 -7.03 9.35
C LEU A 374 -27.39 -7.42 8.73
N TRP A 375 -26.77 -8.52 9.18
CA TRP A 375 -25.46 -8.95 8.71
C TRP A 375 -25.55 -9.47 7.27
N GLY A 376 -25.02 -8.68 6.32
CA GLY A 376 -25.18 -8.89 4.88
C GLY A 376 -26.01 -7.80 4.17
N LEU A 377 -26.51 -6.80 4.91
CA LEU A 377 -27.10 -5.58 4.32
C LEU A 377 -26.04 -4.79 3.54
N VAL A 378 -24.82 -4.74 4.08
CA VAL A 378 -23.64 -4.21 3.39
C VAL A 378 -22.82 -5.41 2.90
N GLU A 379 -22.53 -5.44 1.60
CA GLU A 379 -21.64 -6.45 1.03
C GLU A 379 -20.19 -5.98 1.23
N ASP A 380 -19.46 -6.65 2.11
CA ASP A 380 -18.11 -6.27 2.54
C ASP A 380 -17.04 -7.30 2.17
N ALA A 381 -17.44 -8.38 1.51
CA ALA A 381 -16.56 -9.43 1.03
C ALA A 381 -17.10 -10.12 -0.23
N PRO A 382 -16.21 -10.60 -1.12
CA PRO A 382 -16.59 -11.48 -2.22
C PRO A 382 -17.26 -12.77 -1.74
N HIS A 383 -18.05 -13.40 -2.61
CA HIS A 383 -18.61 -14.73 -2.34
C HIS A 383 -17.50 -15.78 -2.25
N ILE A 384 -17.48 -16.50 -1.13
CA ILE A 384 -16.54 -17.57 -0.85
C ILE A 384 -17.33 -18.80 -0.44
N ILE A 385 -17.03 -19.94 -1.07
CA ILE A 385 -17.57 -21.23 -0.67
C ILE A 385 -16.75 -21.73 0.53
N GLY A 386 -17.37 -21.78 1.71
CA GLY A 386 -16.68 -22.04 2.97
C GLY A 386 -17.55 -22.68 4.05
N TYR A 387 -16.90 -22.92 5.19
CA TYR A 387 -17.42 -23.69 6.33
C TYR A 387 -18.27 -22.86 7.30
N LEU A 388 -17.89 -21.60 7.54
CA LEU A 388 -18.53 -20.78 8.56
C LEU A 388 -19.85 -20.20 8.03
N PRO A 389 -20.88 -20.06 8.87
CA PRO A 389 -22.05 -19.25 8.54
C PRO A 389 -21.56 -17.82 8.30
N GLY A 390 -21.47 -17.45 7.02
CA GLY A 390 -21.13 -16.11 6.58
C GLY A 390 -22.31 -15.15 6.78
N PRO A 391 -22.13 -13.85 6.46
CA PRO A 391 -23.24 -12.91 6.38
C PRO A 391 -24.38 -13.48 5.54
N THR A 392 -25.64 -13.15 5.88
CA THR A 392 -26.78 -13.53 5.05
C THR A 392 -26.57 -12.93 3.66
N PRO A 393 -26.34 -13.76 2.63
CA PRO A 393 -25.89 -13.23 1.36
C PRO A 393 -26.99 -12.37 0.74
N ARG A 394 -26.65 -11.17 0.23
CA ARG A 394 -27.59 -10.28 -0.49
C ARG A 394 -28.81 -9.82 0.33
N LEU A 395 -28.63 -9.58 1.64
CA LEU A 395 -29.73 -9.08 2.47
C LEU A 395 -30.28 -7.73 1.95
N TYR A 396 -29.47 -6.94 1.24
CA TYR A 396 -29.90 -5.73 0.58
C TYR A 396 -31.06 -5.92 -0.42
N ASP A 397 -31.22 -7.09 -1.06
CA ASP A 397 -32.36 -7.35 -1.96
C ASP A 397 -33.71 -7.33 -1.21
N GLN A 398 -33.68 -7.57 0.11
CA GLN A 398 -34.88 -7.63 0.95
C GLN A 398 -35.21 -6.28 1.60
N TYR A 399 -34.19 -5.47 1.90
CA TYR A 399 -34.33 -4.24 2.69
C TYR A 399 -34.21 -2.96 1.86
N LEU A 400 -33.64 -3.04 0.65
CA LEU A 400 -33.54 -1.90 -0.27
C LEU A 400 -34.61 -1.99 -1.37
N PRO A 401 -35.09 -0.84 -1.87
CA PRO A 401 -35.94 -0.80 -3.06
C PRO A 401 -35.26 -1.43 -4.29
N THR A 402 -36.01 -2.17 -5.11
CA THR A 402 -35.49 -2.88 -6.28
C THR A 402 -34.89 -1.93 -7.34
N ASP A 403 -35.46 -0.74 -7.49
CA ASP A 403 -34.93 0.32 -8.36
C ASP A 403 -33.56 0.82 -7.88
N LEU A 404 -33.39 1.01 -6.57
CA LEU A 404 -32.10 1.39 -5.99
C LEU A 404 -31.04 0.27 -6.12
N VAL A 405 -31.44 -0.99 -5.93
CA VAL A 405 -30.55 -2.14 -6.18
C VAL A 405 -30.09 -2.14 -7.64
N GLY A 406 -31.02 -1.99 -8.58
CA GLY A 406 -30.70 -1.89 -10.01
C GLY A 406 -29.81 -0.68 -10.35
N GLU A 407 -30.04 0.47 -9.71
CA GLU A 407 -29.20 1.67 -9.88
C GLU A 407 -27.76 1.44 -9.39
N VAL A 408 -27.58 0.77 -8.24
CA VAL A 408 -26.25 0.40 -7.74
C VAL A 408 -25.56 -0.59 -8.69
N GLU A 409 -26.29 -1.61 -9.16
CA GLU A 409 -25.77 -2.54 -10.17
C GLU A 409 -25.37 -1.80 -11.45
N GLU A 410 -26.14 -0.84 -11.95
CA GLU A 410 -25.77 -0.06 -13.13
C GLU A 410 -24.49 0.77 -12.88
N LEU A 411 -24.49 1.56 -11.80
CA LEU A 411 -23.45 2.55 -11.51
C LEU A 411 -22.12 1.92 -11.07
N TRP A 412 -22.09 0.72 -10.50
CA TRP A 412 -20.85 0.07 -10.08
C TRP A 412 -20.58 -1.27 -10.79
N SER A 413 -21.19 -1.51 -11.96
CA SER A 413 -20.97 -2.76 -12.71
C SER A 413 -19.70 -2.82 -13.55
N GLY A 414 -18.92 -1.76 -13.62
CA GLY A 414 -17.71 -1.67 -14.43
C GLY A 414 -16.45 -1.47 -13.58
N THR A 415 -15.39 -2.17 -13.96
CA THR A 415 -14.06 -2.05 -13.37
C THR A 415 -12.99 -2.18 -14.43
N THR A 416 -11.79 -1.65 -14.16
CA THR A 416 -10.66 -1.72 -15.09
C THR A 416 -9.50 -2.48 -14.50
N LEU A 417 -9.02 -3.48 -15.25
CA LEU A 417 -7.83 -4.23 -14.90
C LEU A 417 -6.57 -3.42 -15.31
N PRO A 418 -5.68 -3.04 -14.37
CA PRO A 418 -4.52 -2.20 -14.70
C PRO A 418 -3.57 -2.76 -15.77
N ARG A 419 -3.59 -4.09 -15.99
CA ARG A 419 -2.79 -4.75 -17.03
C ARG A 419 -3.35 -4.51 -18.44
N TRP A 420 -4.66 -4.32 -18.56
CA TRP A 420 -5.40 -4.13 -19.81
C TRP A 420 -6.31 -2.90 -19.70
N PRO A 421 -5.74 -1.70 -19.58
CA PRO A 421 -6.51 -0.49 -19.29
C PRO A 421 -7.44 -0.04 -20.42
N GLN A 422 -7.34 -0.65 -21.61
CA GLN A 422 -8.15 -0.30 -22.77
C GLN A 422 -9.56 -0.89 -22.76
N ALA A 423 -9.89 -1.72 -21.76
CA ALA A 423 -11.17 -2.41 -21.68
C ALA A 423 -11.80 -2.19 -20.30
N ILE A 424 -13.11 -1.90 -20.30
CA ILE A 424 -13.93 -1.94 -19.09
C ILE A 424 -14.50 -3.36 -18.98
N THR A 425 -14.19 -4.01 -17.86
CA THR A 425 -14.63 -5.36 -17.51
C THR A 425 -15.77 -5.30 -16.50
N THR A 426 -16.52 -6.38 -16.35
CA THR A 426 -17.61 -6.48 -15.38
C THR A 426 -17.07 -6.50 -13.95
N GLU A 427 -17.60 -5.66 -13.06
CA GLU A 427 -17.38 -5.75 -11.61
C GLU A 427 -18.28 -6.86 -11.03
N PRO A 428 -17.73 -7.96 -10.51
CA PRO A 428 -18.51 -9.09 -10.01
C PRO A 428 -19.38 -8.76 -8.79
N TYR A 429 -19.02 -7.72 -8.01
CA TYR A 429 -19.73 -7.34 -6.78
C TYR A 429 -20.01 -5.82 -6.73
N PRO A 430 -20.98 -5.30 -7.51
CA PRO A 430 -21.28 -3.87 -7.57
C PRO A 430 -21.63 -3.24 -6.22
N HIS A 431 -22.39 -3.96 -5.37
CA HIS A 431 -22.75 -3.50 -4.03
C HIS A 431 -21.55 -3.42 -3.08
N MET A 432 -20.55 -4.29 -3.26
CA MET A 432 -19.28 -4.21 -2.54
C MET A 432 -18.48 -2.99 -2.98
N ALA A 433 -18.35 -2.76 -4.29
CA ALA A 433 -17.68 -1.58 -4.83
C ALA A 433 -18.36 -0.27 -4.41
N MET A 434 -19.70 -0.26 -4.31
CA MET A 434 -20.46 0.86 -3.76
C MET A 434 -20.16 1.09 -2.27
N ALA A 435 -20.14 0.03 -1.46
CA ALA A 435 -19.80 0.13 -0.04
C ALA A 435 -18.35 0.62 0.17
N GLU A 436 -17.40 0.16 -0.65
CA GLU A 436 -16.01 0.65 -0.67
C GLU A 436 -15.93 2.15 -1.05
N THR A 437 -16.75 2.58 -2.03
CA THR A 437 -16.87 3.98 -2.42
C THR A 437 -17.36 4.83 -1.23
N LEU A 438 -18.41 4.35 -0.54
CA LEU A 438 -18.98 5.00 0.64
C LEU A 438 -17.98 5.06 1.80
N GLY A 439 -17.15 4.03 2.00
CA GLY A 439 -15.95 4.09 2.83
C GLY A 439 -16.19 3.94 4.34
N PRO A 440 -15.37 4.58 5.20
CA PRO A 440 -15.36 4.28 6.64
C PRO A 440 -16.67 4.55 7.39
N ALA A 441 -17.53 5.44 6.88
CA ALA A 441 -18.80 5.75 7.54
C ALA A 441 -19.73 4.53 7.56
N VAL A 442 -19.90 3.83 6.43
CA VAL A 442 -20.76 2.64 6.39
C VAL A 442 -20.19 1.52 7.25
N THR A 443 -18.87 1.32 7.22
CA THR A 443 -18.18 0.33 8.07
C THR A 443 -18.44 0.59 9.55
N PHE A 444 -18.28 1.84 10.01
CA PHE A 444 -18.50 2.21 11.41
C PHE A 444 -19.96 2.02 11.81
N TRP A 445 -20.89 2.68 11.12
CA TRP A 445 -22.29 2.72 11.51
C TRP A 445 -22.98 1.36 11.36
N HIS A 446 -22.60 0.57 10.34
CA HIS A 446 -23.08 -0.80 10.20
C HIS A 446 -22.51 -1.68 11.31
N GLY A 447 -21.21 -1.58 11.56
CA GLY A 447 -20.50 -2.36 12.55
C GLY A 447 -21.00 -2.14 13.97
N VAL A 448 -21.22 -0.89 14.39
CA VAL A 448 -21.78 -0.57 15.72
C VAL A 448 -23.19 -1.12 15.87
N GLY A 449 -24.04 -1.00 14.83
CA GLY A 449 -25.38 -1.60 14.82
C GLY A 449 -25.35 -3.13 14.94
N LEU A 450 -24.44 -3.78 14.21
CA LEU A 450 -24.26 -5.24 14.32
C LEU A 450 -23.74 -5.65 15.70
N THR A 451 -22.79 -4.92 16.28
CA THR A 451 -22.32 -5.19 17.64
C THR A 451 -23.48 -5.13 18.65
N ALA A 452 -24.28 -4.06 18.61
CA ALA A 452 -25.45 -3.95 19.48
C ALA A 452 -26.45 -5.10 19.27
N TRP A 453 -26.68 -5.49 18.02
CA TRP A 453 -27.53 -6.64 17.71
C TRP A 453 -26.95 -7.94 18.29
N PHE A 454 -25.69 -8.25 18.06
CA PHE A 454 -25.07 -9.50 18.51
C PHE A 454 -24.91 -9.57 20.03
N VAL A 455 -24.74 -8.44 20.74
CA VAL A 455 -24.77 -8.40 22.21
C VAL A 455 -26.14 -8.79 22.75
N CYS A 456 -27.23 -8.38 22.09
CA CYS A 456 -28.59 -8.60 22.58
C CYS A 456 -29.26 -9.86 22.02
N ALA A 457 -28.94 -10.30 20.80
CA ALA A 457 -29.57 -11.44 20.13
C ALA A 457 -28.65 -12.66 19.98
N GLY A 458 -27.33 -12.48 20.12
CA GLY A 458 -26.31 -13.51 19.86
C GLY A 458 -26.21 -13.93 18.37
N PRO A 459 -25.46 -15.00 18.04
CA PRO A 459 -24.78 -15.91 18.97
C PRO A 459 -23.52 -15.34 19.62
N TYR A 460 -22.76 -14.49 18.91
CA TYR A 460 -21.51 -13.94 19.41
C TYR A 460 -21.25 -12.55 18.85
N SER A 461 -20.91 -11.59 19.72
CA SER A 461 -20.36 -10.30 19.32
C SER A 461 -18.83 -10.34 19.32
N ARG A 462 -18.21 -9.81 18.27
CA ARG A 462 -16.74 -9.71 18.15
C ARG A 462 -16.11 -8.75 19.16
N THR A 463 -16.89 -7.83 19.73
CA THR A 463 -16.44 -6.83 20.70
C THR A 463 -17.58 -6.46 21.67
N PRO A 464 -17.30 -6.23 22.96
CA PRO A 464 -18.28 -5.68 23.90
C PRO A 464 -18.56 -4.18 23.63
N LEU A 465 -19.60 -3.63 24.26
CA LEU A 465 -19.98 -2.22 24.08
C LEU A 465 -18.88 -1.26 24.55
N ASN A 466 -18.30 -1.49 25.73
CA ASN A 466 -17.15 -0.74 26.24
C ASN A 466 -15.85 -0.90 25.41
N GLY A 467 -15.78 -1.91 24.54
CA GLY A 467 -14.67 -2.15 23.63
C GLY A 467 -14.82 -1.48 22.27
N LEU A 468 -16.00 -0.90 21.96
CA LEU A 468 -16.31 -0.34 20.63
C LEU A 468 -15.35 0.75 20.20
N ARG A 469 -14.99 1.66 21.11
CA ARG A 469 -14.11 2.79 20.79
C ARG A 469 -12.73 2.34 20.35
N GLY A 470 -12.13 1.38 21.07
CA GLY A 470 -10.84 0.79 20.70
C GLY A 470 -10.96 -0.05 19.44
N TYR A 471 -12.01 -0.85 19.31
CA TYR A 471 -12.23 -1.70 18.13
C TYR A 471 -12.34 -0.91 16.82
N TYR A 472 -12.98 0.27 16.85
CA TYR A 472 -13.14 1.14 15.68
C TYR A 472 -12.16 2.32 15.62
N GLU A 473 -11.09 2.35 16.43
CA GLU A 473 -10.16 3.48 16.51
C GLU A 473 -9.64 3.96 15.15
N ARG A 474 -9.28 3.01 14.27
CA ARG A 474 -8.84 3.31 12.90
C ARG A 474 -9.93 4.04 12.11
N THR A 475 -11.13 3.48 12.09
CA THR A 475 -12.27 4.05 11.35
C THR A 475 -12.64 5.44 11.91
N LEU A 476 -12.54 5.63 13.23
CA LEU A 476 -12.77 6.92 13.89
C LEU A 476 -11.70 7.95 13.50
N THR A 477 -10.44 7.55 13.42
CA THR A 477 -9.34 8.40 12.96
C THR A 477 -9.51 8.82 11.50
N GLU A 478 -9.93 7.89 10.63
CA GLU A 478 -10.22 8.18 9.22
C GLU A 478 -11.38 9.18 9.08
N LEU A 479 -12.47 8.99 9.83
CA LEU A 479 -13.62 9.91 9.85
C LEU A 479 -13.24 11.30 10.39
N ALA A 480 -12.38 11.37 11.41
CA ALA A 480 -11.89 12.63 11.94
C ALA A 480 -10.97 13.36 10.93
N ALA A 481 -10.12 12.63 10.21
CA ALA A 481 -9.27 13.18 9.15
C ALA A 481 -10.08 13.72 7.96
N LEU A 482 -11.28 13.19 7.73
CA LEU A 482 -12.26 13.68 6.75
C LEU A 482 -13.09 14.87 7.27
N GLY A 483 -12.85 15.36 8.49
CA GLY A 483 -13.61 16.45 9.09
C GLY A 483 -15.01 16.06 9.58
N THR A 484 -15.30 14.76 9.70
CA THR A 484 -16.63 14.22 10.04
C THR A 484 -16.57 13.29 11.26
N PRO A 485 -16.08 13.77 12.42
CA PRO A 485 -15.84 12.93 13.59
C PRO A 485 -17.14 12.37 14.18
N ILE A 486 -17.03 11.20 14.82
CA ILE A 486 -18.10 10.64 15.66
C ILE A 486 -18.04 11.32 17.03
N HIS A 487 -19.19 11.76 17.55
CA HIS A 487 -19.24 12.43 18.83
C HIS A 487 -18.92 11.45 19.99
N PRO A 488 -18.04 11.79 20.95
CA PRO A 488 -17.65 10.89 22.03
C PRO A 488 -18.82 10.38 22.88
N SER A 489 -19.88 11.18 23.04
CA SER A 489 -21.05 10.79 23.85
C SER A 489 -21.79 9.56 23.33
N LEU A 490 -21.62 9.16 22.06
CA LEU A 490 -22.14 7.87 21.58
C LEU A 490 -21.60 6.72 22.45
N PHE A 491 -20.30 6.73 22.73
CA PHE A 491 -19.66 5.65 23.49
C PHE A 491 -20.06 5.70 24.96
N GLU A 492 -20.07 6.90 25.55
CA GLU A 492 -20.49 7.11 26.94
C GLU A 492 -21.94 6.64 27.17
N GLU A 493 -22.84 6.97 26.24
CA GLU A 493 -24.25 6.56 26.32
C GLU A 493 -24.43 5.05 26.10
N LEU A 494 -23.64 4.43 25.21
CA LEU A 494 -23.68 2.97 25.01
C LEU A 494 -23.12 2.20 26.20
N GLU A 495 -22.06 2.69 26.83
CA GLU A 495 -21.50 2.14 28.06
C GLU A 495 -22.51 2.23 29.21
N GLN A 496 -23.16 3.38 29.40
CA GLN A 496 -24.22 3.54 30.41
C GLN A 496 -25.44 2.66 30.13
N ALA A 497 -25.80 2.49 28.85
CA ALA A 497 -26.94 1.65 28.47
C ALA A 497 -26.68 0.15 28.73
N GLU A 498 -25.42 -0.27 28.85
CA GLU A 498 -25.06 -1.66 29.15
C GLU A 498 -25.62 -2.14 30.50
N ASP A 499 -25.71 -1.24 31.48
CA ASP A 499 -26.30 -1.49 32.81
C ASP A 499 -27.82 -1.64 32.76
N LEU A 500 -28.47 -1.17 31.69
CA LEU A 500 -29.91 -1.25 31.49
C LEU A 500 -30.35 -2.51 30.75
N LEU A 501 -29.39 -3.29 30.23
CA LEU A 501 -29.69 -4.53 29.52
C LEU A 501 -30.03 -5.66 30.50
N GLY A 502 -30.92 -6.56 30.07
CA GLY A 502 -31.30 -7.74 30.84
C GLY A 502 -30.12 -8.67 31.15
N PRO A 503 -30.31 -9.63 32.08
CA PRO A 503 -29.28 -10.61 32.41
C PRO A 503 -28.91 -11.44 31.16
N PRO A 504 -27.65 -11.93 31.06
CA PRO A 504 -27.27 -12.85 30.00
C PRO A 504 -28.10 -14.14 30.03
N GLU A 505 -28.71 -14.48 28.89
CA GLU A 505 -29.42 -15.72 28.65
C GLU A 505 -28.62 -16.59 27.69
N GLU A 506 -28.39 -17.87 28.02
CA GLU A 506 -27.70 -18.81 27.13
C GLU A 506 -28.55 -19.15 25.91
N LEU A 507 -27.92 -19.15 24.73
CA LEU A 507 -28.55 -19.63 23.50
C LEU A 507 -28.45 -21.15 23.39
N VAL A 508 -29.61 -21.80 23.35
CA VAL A 508 -29.75 -23.25 23.13
C VAL A 508 -29.75 -23.51 21.62
N HIS A 509 -28.74 -24.22 21.12
CA HIS A 509 -28.58 -24.50 19.69
C HIS A 509 -29.47 -25.64 19.21
N HIS A 510 -29.75 -26.60 20.10
CA HIS A 510 -30.53 -27.80 19.82
C HIS A 510 -31.11 -28.33 21.14
N GLU A 511 -32.40 -28.65 21.16
CA GLU A 511 -33.07 -29.34 22.27
C GLU A 511 -33.69 -30.61 21.72
N GLU A 512 -33.14 -31.76 22.12
CA GLU A 512 -33.65 -33.07 21.73
C GLU A 512 -34.44 -33.67 22.90
N HIS A 513 -35.72 -33.95 22.67
CA HIS A 513 -36.57 -34.63 23.65
C HIS A 513 -36.61 -36.13 23.36
N LEU A 514 -35.96 -36.91 24.22
CA LEU A 514 -36.01 -38.36 24.18
C LEU A 514 -37.12 -38.85 25.12
N GLN A 515 -38.15 -39.46 24.54
CA GLN A 515 -39.25 -40.06 25.28
C GLN A 515 -38.87 -41.48 25.71
N MET A 516 -38.83 -41.73 27.02
CA MET A 516 -38.59 -43.06 27.60
C MET A 516 -39.86 -43.57 28.32
N PRO A 517 -39.97 -44.88 28.58
CA PRO A 517 -41.17 -45.48 29.20
C PRO A 517 -41.53 -44.90 30.58
N ASP A 518 -40.55 -44.32 31.29
CA ASP A 518 -40.68 -43.86 32.68
C ASP A 518 -40.58 -42.32 32.80
N GLY A 519 -40.48 -41.59 31.68
CA GLY A 519 -40.33 -40.14 31.65
C GLY A 519 -39.62 -39.61 30.39
N ALA A 520 -39.58 -38.28 30.25
CA ALA A 520 -38.90 -37.61 29.14
C ALA A 520 -37.57 -36.99 29.60
N ILE A 521 -36.50 -37.17 28.82
CA ILE A 521 -35.21 -36.48 29.02
C ILE A 521 -35.06 -35.45 27.89
N ALA A 522 -34.85 -34.18 28.25
CA ALA A 522 -34.48 -33.13 27.31
C ALA A 522 -32.96 -32.95 27.34
N ILE A 523 -32.28 -33.20 26.23
CA ILE A 523 -30.85 -32.92 26.06
C ILE A 523 -30.72 -31.57 25.36
N LYS A 524 -30.26 -30.57 26.11
CA LYS A 524 -29.98 -29.22 25.60
C LYS A 524 -28.50 -29.09 25.26
N PHE A 525 -28.21 -28.80 24.01
CA PHE A 525 -26.87 -28.45 23.56
C PHE A 525 -26.71 -26.92 23.66
N THR A 526 -26.05 -26.47 24.73
CA THR A 526 -25.66 -25.07 24.93
C THR A 526 -24.23 -24.86 24.43
N GLY A 527 -24.00 -23.76 23.72
CA GLY A 527 -22.74 -23.51 23.01
C GLY A 527 -22.79 -22.39 21.96
N GLY A 528 -23.98 -21.82 21.73
CA GLY A 528 -24.21 -20.74 20.76
C GLY A 528 -24.02 -19.34 21.33
N GLY A 529 -23.37 -19.19 22.48
CA GLY A 529 -23.16 -17.91 23.16
C GLY A 529 -24.36 -17.40 23.96
N GLN A 530 -24.40 -16.08 24.21
CA GLN A 530 -25.36 -15.44 25.11
C GLN A 530 -26.13 -14.33 24.41
N ARG A 531 -27.34 -14.05 24.90
CA ARG A 531 -28.21 -12.93 24.48
C ARG A 531 -28.64 -12.11 25.69
N ARG A 532 -29.07 -10.86 25.50
CA ARG A 532 -29.53 -9.95 26.57
C ARG A 532 -30.74 -9.15 26.09
N ALA A 533 -31.77 -8.99 26.93
CA ALA A 533 -32.88 -8.09 26.62
C ALA A 533 -32.41 -6.62 26.56
N GLY A 534 -33.08 -5.78 25.76
CA GLY A 534 -32.81 -4.33 25.68
C GLY A 534 -32.18 -3.83 24.38
N PHE A 535 -32.22 -4.61 23.29
CA PHE A 535 -31.68 -4.21 21.98
C PHE A 535 -32.21 -2.84 21.52
N GLU A 536 -33.50 -2.57 21.71
CA GLU A 536 -34.15 -1.33 21.28
C GLU A 536 -33.51 -0.10 21.95
N ILE A 537 -33.02 -0.21 23.19
CA ILE A 537 -32.32 0.88 23.89
C ILE A 537 -31.04 1.25 23.13
N LEU A 538 -30.23 0.24 22.80
CA LEU A 538 -28.97 0.44 22.05
C LEU A 538 -29.25 0.97 20.64
N ARG A 539 -30.23 0.37 19.95
CA ARG A 539 -30.66 0.78 18.60
C ARG A 539 -31.07 2.25 18.57
N ASP A 540 -31.84 2.71 19.55
CA ASP A 540 -32.35 4.08 19.59
C ASP A 540 -31.24 5.11 19.86
N ILE A 541 -30.28 4.77 20.73
CA ILE A 541 -29.06 5.56 20.94
C ILE A 541 -28.26 5.67 19.62
N ILE A 542 -27.96 4.53 18.99
CA ILE A 542 -27.19 4.48 17.74
C ILE A 542 -27.90 5.24 16.62
N THR A 543 -29.22 5.05 16.48
CA THR A 543 -30.02 5.69 15.44
C THR A 543 -30.03 7.21 15.60
N ARG A 544 -30.21 7.72 16.82
CA ARG A 544 -30.13 9.17 17.09
C ARG A 544 -28.77 9.74 16.72
N HIS A 545 -27.69 9.09 17.14
CA HIS A 545 -26.32 9.52 16.83
C HIS A 545 -25.99 9.44 15.34
N ARG A 546 -26.42 8.36 14.66
CA ARG A 546 -26.23 8.19 13.21
C ARG A 546 -26.97 9.27 12.43
N ARG A 547 -28.22 9.56 12.78
CA ARG A 547 -29.01 10.63 12.14
C ARG A 547 -28.39 12.00 12.39
N GLY A 548 -28.01 12.30 13.63
CA GLY A 548 -27.32 13.56 13.95
C GLY A 548 -25.99 13.74 13.22
N TRP A 549 -25.22 12.65 13.03
CA TRP A 549 -24.03 12.67 12.18
C TRP A 549 -24.39 12.87 10.71
N SER A 550 -25.42 12.19 10.20
CA SER A 550 -25.84 12.27 8.81
C SER A 550 -26.29 13.68 8.43
N ASP A 551 -27.15 14.27 9.25
CA ASP A 551 -27.69 15.63 9.04
C ASP A 551 -26.58 16.68 9.05
N ARG A 552 -25.51 16.46 9.83
CA ARG A 552 -24.40 17.41 9.95
C ARG A 552 -23.31 17.20 8.91
N TYR A 553 -23.02 15.95 8.54
CA TYR A 553 -21.77 15.61 7.88
C TYR A 553 -21.91 14.80 6.59
N LEU A 554 -23.05 14.16 6.29
CA LEU A 554 -23.13 13.23 5.16
C LEU A 554 -22.78 13.89 3.82
N ASP A 555 -23.23 15.12 3.60
CA ASP A 555 -22.95 15.83 2.34
C ASP A 555 -21.48 16.23 2.20
N SER A 556 -20.90 16.85 3.24
CA SER A 556 -19.48 17.19 3.25
C SER A 556 -18.60 15.94 3.21
N TYR A 557 -19.03 14.86 3.85
CA TYR A 557 -18.37 13.56 3.82
C TYR A 557 -18.27 13.02 2.39
N LEU A 558 -19.40 12.89 1.69
CA LEU A 558 -19.43 12.38 0.32
C LEU A 558 -18.63 13.28 -0.62
N GLN A 559 -18.67 14.60 -0.42
CA GLN A 559 -17.85 15.54 -1.18
C GLN A 559 -16.35 15.30 -0.96
N GLU A 560 -15.93 15.17 0.29
CA GLU A 560 -14.54 14.95 0.64
C GLU A 560 -14.04 13.58 0.13
N ARG A 561 -14.90 12.55 0.14
CA ARG A 561 -14.57 11.20 -0.36
C ARG A 561 -14.10 11.22 -1.81
N TRP A 562 -14.87 11.81 -2.73
CA TRP A 562 -14.44 11.88 -4.14
C TRP A 562 -13.32 12.91 -4.32
N THR A 563 -13.35 14.05 -3.62
CA THR A 563 -12.34 15.11 -3.76
C THR A 563 -10.95 14.58 -3.39
N GLN A 564 -10.81 13.85 -2.29
CA GLN A 564 -9.53 13.28 -1.87
C GLN A 564 -9.01 12.24 -2.85
N GLU A 565 -9.87 11.34 -3.35
CA GLU A 565 -9.45 10.31 -4.30
C GLU A 565 -8.99 10.92 -5.63
N LEU A 566 -9.73 11.88 -6.19
CA LEU A 566 -9.33 12.56 -7.42
C LEU A 566 -8.07 13.41 -7.20
N THR A 567 -7.93 14.07 -6.05
CA THR A 567 -6.71 14.79 -5.67
C THR A 567 -5.51 13.87 -5.59
N ALA A 568 -5.66 12.68 -5.00
CA ALA A 568 -4.58 11.71 -4.92
C ALA A 568 -4.12 11.23 -6.31
N VAL A 569 -5.07 10.95 -7.22
CA VAL A 569 -4.76 10.56 -8.61
C VAL A 569 -4.06 11.70 -9.36
N ALA A 570 -4.60 12.91 -9.32
CA ALA A 570 -4.01 14.07 -10.01
C ALA A 570 -2.61 14.41 -9.46
N ARG A 571 -2.44 14.36 -8.14
CA ARG A 571 -1.14 14.56 -7.49
C ARG A 571 -0.12 13.52 -7.93
N GLU A 572 -0.49 12.24 -7.98
CA GLU A 572 0.40 11.16 -8.42
C GLU A 572 0.77 11.29 -9.91
N LEU A 573 -0.19 11.72 -10.75
CA LEU A 573 0.05 12.02 -12.15
C LEU A 573 1.09 13.17 -12.29
N HIS A 574 0.84 14.31 -11.64
CA HIS A 574 1.74 15.46 -11.67
C HIS A 574 3.13 15.11 -11.12
N ARG A 575 3.20 14.30 -10.05
CA ARG A 575 4.48 13.83 -9.47
C ARG A 575 5.29 13.01 -10.47
N ARG A 576 4.66 12.08 -11.20
CA ARG A 576 5.35 11.28 -12.21
C ARG A 576 5.80 12.11 -13.41
N PHE A 577 4.97 13.07 -13.81
CA PHE A 577 5.35 14.03 -14.83
C PHE A 577 6.57 14.84 -14.36
N ALA A 578 6.55 15.36 -13.13
CA ALA A 578 7.66 16.10 -12.54
C ALA A 578 8.96 15.30 -12.50
N ALA A 579 8.88 14.03 -12.11
CA ALA A 579 10.05 13.17 -11.97
C ALA A 579 10.69 12.80 -13.33
N THR A 580 9.88 12.63 -14.39
CA THR A 580 10.35 12.07 -15.66
C THR A 580 10.33 13.05 -16.84
N GLY A 581 9.62 14.17 -16.69
CA GLY A 581 9.30 15.13 -17.75
C GLY A 581 8.39 14.58 -18.85
N LYS A 582 7.72 13.44 -18.61
CA LYS A 582 6.80 12.82 -19.55
C LYS A 582 5.55 12.36 -18.81
N ALA A 583 4.39 12.51 -19.46
CA ALA A 583 3.17 11.93 -18.95
C ALA A 583 3.31 10.39 -18.84
N PRO A 584 2.83 9.76 -17.76
CA PRO A 584 2.81 8.32 -17.67
C PRO A 584 2.00 7.73 -18.82
N THR A 585 2.44 6.59 -19.33
CA THR A 585 1.63 5.81 -20.28
C THR A 585 0.30 5.43 -19.64
N PHE A 586 -0.73 5.20 -20.46
CA PHE A 586 -2.07 4.82 -19.96
C PHE A 586 -2.03 3.58 -19.03
N ARG A 587 -1.18 2.59 -19.32
CA ARG A 587 -0.93 1.44 -18.45
C ARG A 587 -0.25 1.81 -17.12
N GLN A 588 0.64 2.81 -17.10
CA GLN A 588 1.24 3.30 -15.86
C GLN A 588 0.26 4.13 -15.03
N PHE A 589 -0.65 4.87 -15.66
CA PHE A 589 -1.74 5.60 -15.02
C PHE A 589 -2.72 4.63 -14.34
N ALA A 590 -3.18 3.62 -15.07
CA ALA A 590 -4.10 2.61 -14.58
C ALA A 590 -3.64 1.91 -13.29
N LYS A 591 -2.32 1.77 -13.07
CA LYS A 591 -1.77 1.16 -11.85
C LYS A 591 -2.10 1.90 -10.56
N PHE A 592 -2.40 3.20 -10.61
CA PHE A 592 -2.76 3.99 -9.44
C PHE A 592 -4.15 4.62 -9.52
N ALA A 593 -4.76 4.67 -10.70
CA ALA A 593 -6.05 5.30 -10.92
C ALA A 593 -7.25 4.33 -11.00
N ALA A 594 -7.01 3.02 -11.21
CA ALA A 594 -8.09 2.06 -11.45
C ALA A 594 -9.12 1.95 -10.31
N GLY A 595 -8.68 2.04 -9.04
CA GLY A 595 -9.60 2.02 -7.90
C GLY A 595 -10.56 3.22 -7.92
N THR A 596 -10.03 4.43 -8.04
CA THR A 596 -10.82 5.67 -8.15
C THR A 596 -11.74 5.66 -9.38
N ALA A 597 -11.28 5.11 -10.51
CA ALA A 597 -12.13 4.94 -11.68
C ALA A 597 -13.28 3.94 -11.44
N GLY A 598 -13.03 2.84 -10.74
CA GLY A 598 -14.07 1.90 -10.30
C GLY A 598 -15.11 2.57 -9.40
N HIS A 599 -14.65 3.32 -8.39
CA HIS A 599 -15.51 4.00 -7.43
C HIS A 599 -16.40 5.07 -8.06
N TRP A 600 -15.85 5.90 -8.96
CA TRP A 600 -16.49 7.14 -9.38
C TRP A 600 -16.85 7.23 -10.87
N PHE A 601 -16.28 6.35 -11.70
CA PHE A 601 -16.37 6.41 -13.17
C PHE A 601 -16.70 5.06 -13.83
N ASN A 602 -17.21 4.07 -13.09
CA ASN A 602 -17.58 2.74 -13.61
C ASN A 602 -16.41 1.99 -14.26
N GLY A 603 -15.20 2.22 -13.76
CA GLY A 603 -13.98 1.71 -14.35
C GLY A 603 -13.45 2.53 -15.53
N ASP A 604 -14.17 3.55 -16.02
CA ASP A 604 -13.72 4.36 -17.15
C ASP A 604 -12.53 5.27 -16.76
N LEU A 605 -11.33 4.84 -17.13
CA LEU A 605 -10.10 5.59 -16.91
C LEU A 605 -10.00 6.84 -17.80
N ALA A 606 -10.63 6.84 -18.99
CA ALA A 606 -10.62 7.98 -19.89
C ALA A 606 -11.48 9.11 -19.30
N ALA A 607 -12.66 8.77 -18.78
CA ALA A 607 -13.51 9.73 -18.06
C ALA A 607 -12.80 10.33 -16.83
N LEU A 608 -12.06 9.52 -16.07
CA LEU A 608 -11.24 10.02 -14.96
C LEU A 608 -10.11 10.96 -15.44
N TYR A 609 -9.45 10.65 -16.56
CA TYR A 609 -8.45 11.53 -17.19
C TYR A 609 -9.04 12.91 -17.52
N THR A 610 -10.21 12.94 -18.16
CA THR A 610 -10.92 14.18 -18.48
C THR A 610 -11.34 14.93 -17.22
N ALA A 611 -11.82 14.22 -16.18
CA ALA A 611 -12.25 14.82 -14.93
C ALA A 611 -11.12 15.54 -14.17
N ILE A 612 -9.87 15.13 -14.35
CA ILE A 612 -8.69 15.80 -13.77
C ILE A 612 -8.03 16.82 -14.72
N GLY A 613 -8.68 17.14 -15.84
CA GLY A 613 -8.24 18.20 -16.77
C GLY A 613 -7.23 17.77 -17.82
N GLU A 614 -7.06 16.46 -18.02
CA GLU A 614 -6.04 15.90 -18.92
C GLU A 614 -6.67 15.36 -20.20
N LYS A 615 -5.89 15.35 -21.29
CA LYS A 615 -6.38 14.82 -22.57
C LYS A 615 -6.46 13.30 -22.51
N ALA A 616 -7.68 12.77 -22.47
CA ALA A 616 -7.93 11.34 -22.42
C ALA A 616 -7.58 10.64 -23.75
N PRO A 617 -7.11 9.37 -23.70
CA PRO A 617 -7.14 8.48 -24.86
C PRO A 617 -8.59 8.07 -25.19
N ASP A 618 -8.78 7.38 -26.32
CA ASP A 618 -10.10 6.89 -26.71
C ASP A 618 -10.76 6.05 -25.61
N THR A 619 -12.06 6.26 -25.42
CA THR A 619 -12.85 5.61 -24.37
C THR A 619 -12.81 4.09 -24.51
N ALA A 620 -12.61 3.42 -23.39
CA ALA A 620 -12.57 1.96 -23.35
C ALA A 620 -13.95 1.38 -23.65
N SER A 621 -14.01 0.40 -24.57
CA SER A 621 -15.25 -0.34 -24.82
C SER A 621 -15.54 -1.27 -23.66
N ARG A 622 -16.81 -1.34 -23.25
CA ARG A 622 -17.28 -2.32 -22.28
C ARG A 622 -17.73 -3.59 -22.99
N VAL A 623 -17.23 -4.73 -22.53
CA VAL A 623 -17.71 -6.07 -22.93
C VAL A 623 -18.14 -6.78 -21.66
N SER A 624 -19.39 -7.26 -21.61
CA SER A 624 -19.91 -7.98 -20.44
C SER A 624 -20.20 -9.42 -20.83
N LEU A 625 -19.37 -10.32 -20.31
CA LEU A 625 -19.46 -11.77 -20.47
C LEU A 625 -19.75 -12.47 -19.14
N LEU A 626 -19.46 -11.82 -18.00
CA LEU A 626 -19.77 -12.38 -16.70
C LEU A 626 -21.30 -12.51 -16.52
N PRO A 627 -21.82 -13.69 -16.14
CA PRO A 627 -23.23 -13.85 -15.83
C PRO A 627 -23.68 -12.88 -14.73
N ARG A 628 -24.91 -12.35 -14.84
CA ARG A 628 -25.47 -11.40 -13.85
C ARG A 628 -25.50 -11.97 -12.42
N ASP A 629 -25.79 -13.26 -12.28
CA ASP A 629 -25.73 -13.95 -10.99
C ASP A 629 -24.35 -14.55 -10.76
N THR A 630 -23.42 -13.70 -10.30
CA THR A 630 -22.03 -14.06 -10.02
C THR A 630 -21.91 -15.22 -9.04
N ARG A 631 -22.78 -15.30 -8.01
CA ARG A 631 -22.70 -16.33 -6.99
C ARG A 631 -23.11 -17.68 -7.53
N ARG A 632 -24.24 -17.73 -8.23
CA ARG A 632 -24.68 -18.95 -8.91
C ARG A 632 -23.64 -19.41 -9.92
N PHE A 633 -23.00 -18.49 -10.64
CA PHE A 633 -21.91 -18.81 -11.53
C PHE A 633 -20.74 -19.48 -10.77
N ILE A 634 -20.27 -18.91 -9.67
CA ILE A 634 -19.21 -19.49 -8.82
C ILE A 634 -19.61 -20.87 -8.29
N ASP A 635 -20.82 -21.02 -7.75
CA ASP A 635 -21.31 -22.28 -7.20
C ASP A 635 -21.42 -23.37 -8.28
N THR A 636 -21.83 -22.98 -9.50
CA THR A 636 -21.88 -23.89 -10.65
C THR A 636 -20.48 -24.30 -11.08
N VAL A 637 -19.53 -23.38 -11.20
CA VAL A 637 -18.12 -23.71 -11.48
C VAL A 637 -17.56 -24.66 -10.42
N TYR A 638 -17.88 -24.42 -9.15
CA TYR A 638 -17.44 -25.29 -8.06
C TYR A 638 -17.99 -26.71 -8.20
N ALA A 639 -19.29 -26.86 -8.49
CA ALA A 639 -19.91 -28.14 -8.74
C ALA A 639 -19.30 -28.86 -9.96
N GLU A 640 -19.05 -28.14 -11.05
CA GLU A 640 -18.41 -28.66 -12.28
C GLU A 640 -16.96 -29.11 -12.06
N LEU A 641 -16.24 -28.47 -11.13
CA LEU A 641 -14.91 -28.94 -10.68
C LEU A 641 -14.98 -30.18 -9.77
N GLY A 642 -16.18 -30.72 -9.53
CA GLY A 642 -16.43 -31.84 -8.61
C GLY A 642 -16.42 -31.42 -7.14
N GLY A 643 -16.69 -30.16 -6.84
CA GLY A 643 -16.91 -29.66 -5.49
C GLY A 643 -18.15 -30.27 -4.86
N ARG A 644 -18.19 -30.35 -3.53
CA ARG A 644 -19.34 -30.80 -2.74
C ARG A 644 -19.63 -29.81 -1.62
N PRO A 645 -20.87 -29.73 -1.12
CA PRO A 645 -21.18 -28.92 0.06
C PRO A 645 -20.18 -29.21 1.17
N TYR A 646 -19.70 -28.16 1.83
CA TYR A 646 -18.66 -28.30 2.84
C TYR A 646 -19.22 -29.01 4.07
N GLU A 647 -18.60 -30.13 4.45
CA GLU A 647 -18.94 -30.86 5.67
C GLU A 647 -17.84 -30.65 6.72
N GLU A 648 -18.21 -30.10 7.88
CA GLU A 648 -17.28 -29.75 8.95
C GLU A 648 -16.39 -30.92 9.39
N HIS A 649 -17.01 -32.08 9.55
CA HIS A 649 -16.35 -33.27 10.06
C HIS A 649 -15.19 -33.72 9.15
N LEU A 650 -15.26 -33.45 7.84
CA LEU A 650 -14.21 -33.84 6.88
C LEU A 650 -12.86 -33.19 7.21
N ARG A 651 -12.83 -32.00 7.83
CA ARG A 651 -11.56 -31.39 8.25
C ARG A 651 -10.83 -32.18 9.33
N ILE A 652 -11.60 -32.88 10.15
CA ILE A 652 -11.11 -33.67 11.28
C ILE A 652 -10.86 -35.12 10.83
N THR A 653 -11.73 -35.66 9.97
CA THR A 653 -11.69 -37.07 9.58
C THR A 653 -10.93 -37.35 8.28
N ASP A 654 -10.88 -36.41 7.33
CA ASP A 654 -10.23 -36.57 6.02
C ASP A 654 -9.70 -35.21 5.48
N PHE A 655 -8.62 -34.74 6.11
CA PHE A 655 -7.98 -33.47 5.77
C PHE A 655 -7.57 -33.37 4.28
N PRO A 656 -6.99 -34.40 3.63
CA PRO A 656 -6.68 -34.34 2.19
C PRO A 656 -7.89 -34.05 1.30
N THR A 657 -9.03 -34.66 1.57
CA THR A 657 -10.27 -34.39 0.82
C THR A 657 -10.80 -32.98 1.09
N ALA A 658 -10.80 -32.55 2.35
CA ALA A 658 -11.18 -31.19 2.72
C ALA A 658 -10.27 -30.13 2.04
N ASP A 659 -8.96 -30.40 1.94
CA ASP A 659 -8.02 -29.52 1.26
C ASP A 659 -8.31 -29.44 -0.25
N ARG A 660 -8.58 -30.56 -0.92
CA ARG A 660 -8.96 -30.57 -2.35
C ARG A 660 -10.21 -29.73 -2.61
N TYR A 661 -11.23 -29.82 -1.75
CA TYR A 661 -12.41 -28.97 -1.86
C TYR A 661 -12.11 -27.49 -1.64
N ARG A 662 -11.21 -27.16 -0.71
CA ARG A 662 -10.71 -25.78 -0.52
C ARG A 662 -10.02 -25.26 -1.78
N GLN A 663 -9.15 -26.05 -2.41
CA GLN A 663 -8.47 -25.66 -3.66
C GLN A 663 -9.46 -25.36 -4.78
N ARG A 664 -10.48 -26.22 -4.96
CA ARG A 664 -11.55 -26.03 -5.96
C ARG A 664 -12.44 -24.83 -5.68
N SER A 665 -12.80 -24.59 -4.41
CA SER A 665 -13.55 -23.40 -3.99
C SER A 665 -12.81 -22.11 -4.36
N ARG A 666 -11.49 -22.04 -4.08
CA ARG A 666 -10.66 -20.89 -4.46
C ARG A 666 -10.61 -20.67 -5.97
N LEU A 667 -10.53 -21.73 -6.77
CA LEU A 667 -10.57 -21.65 -8.23
C LEU A 667 -11.95 -21.22 -8.75
N ALA A 668 -13.03 -21.71 -8.15
CA ALA A 668 -14.38 -21.31 -8.48
C ALA A 668 -14.61 -19.82 -8.22
N THR A 669 -14.21 -19.28 -7.06
CA THR A 669 -14.25 -17.83 -6.82
C THR A 669 -13.39 -17.05 -7.83
N ALA A 670 -12.21 -17.60 -8.20
CA ALA A 670 -11.31 -16.98 -9.16
C ALA A 670 -11.84 -16.99 -10.62
N SER A 671 -12.91 -17.72 -10.91
CA SER A 671 -13.52 -17.76 -12.26
C SER A 671 -14.05 -16.39 -12.69
N THR A 672 -14.53 -15.57 -11.75
CA THR A 672 -14.92 -14.17 -12.01
C THR A 672 -13.78 -13.38 -12.65
N ARG A 673 -12.58 -13.48 -12.06
CA ARG A 673 -11.35 -12.90 -12.61
C ARG A 673 -10.96 -13.50 -13.95
N TYR A 674 -11.17 -14.81 -14.17
CA TYR A 674 -10.94 -15.41 -15.47
C TYR A 674 -11.79 -14.74 -16.55
N VAL A 675 -13.10 -14.59 -16.29
CA VAL A 675 -14.04 -13.96 -17.23
C VAL A 675 -13.70 -12.50 -17.48
N GLN A 676 -13.35 -11.72 -16.44
CA GLN A 676 -12.87 -10.34 -16.62
C GLN A 676 -11.65 -10.26 -17.55
N ILE A 677 -10.74 -11.25 -17.48
CA ILE A 677 -9.58 -11.29 -18.38
C ILE A 677 -10.02 -11.64 -19.82
N VAL A 678 -11.03 -12.50 -19.99
CA VAL A 678 -11.62 -12.78 -21.31
C VAL A 678 -12.24 -11.53 -21.91
N GLU A 679 -13.04 -10.79 -21.12
CA GLU A 679 -13.63 -9.50 -21.51
C GLU A 679 -12.54 -8.50 -21.94
N ALA A 680 -11.43 -8.43 -21.20
CA ALA A 680 -10.32 -7.53 -21.52
C ALA A 680 -9.49 -7.96 -22.74
N LEU A 681 -9.38 -9.26 -23.02
CA LEU A 681 -8.56 -9.81 -24.11
C LEU A 681 -9.34 -10.08 -25.40
N GLY A 682 -10.66 -10.23 -25.33
CA GLY A 682 -11.50 -10.76 -26.41
C GLY A 682 -11.26 -12.24 -26.72
N ARG A 683 -10.55 -12.97 -25.85
CA ARG A 683 -10.23 -14.40 -26.00
C ARG A 683 -9.94 -15.07 -24.65
N PRO A 684 -10.04 -16.41 -24.56
CA PRO A 684 -9.56 -17.16 -23.40
C PRO A 684 -8.10 -16.82 -23.03
N PRO A 685 -7.78 -16.52 -21.75
CA PRO A 685 -6.42 -16.28 -21.31
C PRO A 685 -5.57 -17.56 -21.29
N LYS A 686 -4.26 -17.39 -21.43
CA LYS A 686 -3.27 -18.43 -21.10
C LYS A 686 -3.13 -18.56 -19.57
N HIS A 687 -2.65 -19.70 -19.09
CA HIS A 687 -2.43 -19.94 -17.65
C HIS A 687 -1.49 -18.88 -17.02
N THR A 688 -0.52 -18.34 -17.76
CA THR A 688 0.37 -17.25 -17.30
C THR A 688 -0.30 -15.87 -17.28
N GLU A 689 -1.30 -15.63 -18.12
CA GLU A 689 -2.06 -14.37 -18.15
C GLU A 689 -3.03 -14.31 -16.97
N PHE A 690 -3.67 -15.43 -16.66
CA PHE A 690 -4.53 -15.62 -15.47
C PHE A 690 -3.73 -15.57 -14.17
N GLY A 691 -2.48 -16.08 -14.18
CA GLY A 691 -1.66 -16.22 -12.99
C GLY A 691 -1.94 -17.54 -12.25
N ALA A 692 -2.15 -18.62 -13.01
CA ALA A 692 -2.52 -19.94 -12.49
C ALA A 692 -1.56 -20.48 -11.41
N GLY A 693 -0.27 -20.11 -11.46
CA GLY A 693 0.72 -20.50 -10.44
C GLY A 693 0.47 -19.95 -9.03
N ARG A 694 -0.54 -19.11 -8.82
CA ARG A 694 -0.98 -18.65 -7.49
C ARG A 694 -1.97 -19.60 -6.81
N TYR A 695 -2.46 -20.59 -7.54
CA TYR A 695 -3.43 -21.57 -7.07
C TYR A 695 -2.77 -22.94 -6.99
N GLU A 696 -3.27 -23.76 -6.06
CA GLU A 696 -2.88 -25.15 -5.96
C GLU A 696 -3.65 -26.00 -6.99
N TRP A 697 -2.98 -26.99 -7.58
CA TRP A 697 -3.51 -27.84 -8.66
C TRP A 697 -3.43 -29.33 -8.33
N ASP A 698 -3.18 -29.69 -7.07
CA ASP A 698 -3.00 -31.08 -6.63
C ASP A 698 -4.29 -31.89 -6.80
N TRP A 699 -5.45 -31.22 -6.77
CA TRP A 699 -6.75 -31.83 -7.04
C TRP A 699 -6.90 -32.41 -8.46
N ALA A 700 -6.02 -32.03 -9.39
CA ALA A 700 -6.02 -32.46 -10.79
C ALA A 700 -4.67 -33.06 -11.24
N ASP A 701 -3.80 -33.46 -10.32
CA ASP A 701 -2.44 -33.92 -10.60
C ASP A 701 -1.59 -32.88 -11.36
N GLY A 702 -1.77 -31.60 -11.06
CA GLY A 702 -0.95 -30.49 -11.57
C GLY A 702 -1.62 -29.60 -12.61
N LEU A 703 -0.96 -28.48 -12.90
CA LEU A 703 -1.50 -27.39 -13.72
C LEU A 703 -1.87 -27.83 -15.15
N GLU A 704 -1.04 -28.64 -15.80
CA GLU A 704 -1.25 -29.06 -17.19
C GLU A 704 -2.55 -29.85 -17.39
N ARG A 705 -2.94 -30.66 -16.40
CA ARG A 705 -4.18 -31.43 -16.41
C ARG A 705 -5.36 -30.62 -15.88
N GLY A 706 -5.14 -29.82 -14.83
CA GLY A 706 -6.19 -29.03 -14.20
C GLY A 706 -6.65 -27.83 -15.03
N TRP A 707 -5.76 -27.20 -15.79
CA TRP A 707 -6.10 -25.98 -16.55
C TRP A 707 -7.21 -26.21 -17.59
N PRO A 708 -7.16 -27.25 -18.46
CA PRO A 708 -8.27 -27.54 -19.38
C PRO A 708 -9.57 -27.94 -18.67
N LEU A 709 -9.50 -28.61 -17.51
CA LEU A 709 -10.69 -28.93 -16.71
C LEU A 709 -11.35 -27.65 -16.17
N TYR A 710 -10.54 -26.72 -15.70
CA TYR A 710 -11.02 -25.43 -15.21
C TYR A 710 -11.71 -24.59 -16.29
N GLN A 711 -11.13 -24.52 -17.49
CA GLN A 711 -11.77 -23.82 -18.60
C GLN A 711 -13.12 -24.44 -18.98
N ARG A 712 -13.19 -25.79 -19.04
CA ARG A 712 -14.45 -26.49 -19.31
C ARG A 712 -15.52 -26.21 -18.25
N ALA A 713 -15.14 -26.21 -16.97
CA ALA A 713 -16.06 -25.90 -15.88
C ALA A 713 -16.64 -24.48 -15.99
N ILE A 714 -15.83 -23.50 -16.41
CA ILE A 714 -16.28 -22.13 -16.64
C ILE A 714 -17.29 -22.05 -17.79
N THR A 715 -16.98 -22.68 -18.93
CA THR A 715 -17.91 -22.71 -20.07
C THR A 715 -19.20 -23.44 -19.74
N ALA A 716 -19.13 -24.56 -19.00
CA ALA A 716 -20.30 -25.30 -18.54
C ALA A 716 -21.20 -24.47 -17.60
N ALA A 717 -20.61 -23.60 -16.79
CA ALA A 717 -21.33 -22.69 -15.91
C ALA A 717 -21.94 -21.46 -16.63
N GLY A 718 -21.86 -21.38 -17.96
CA GLY A 718 -22.35 -20.25 -18.75
C GLY A 718 -21.35 -19.11 -18.93
N GLY A 719 -20.08 -19.34 -18.61
CA GLY A 719 -18.98 -18.45 -18.97
C GLY A 719 -18.52 -18.64 -20.43
N PRO A 720 -17.62 -17.76 -20.91
CA PRO A 720 -17.09 -17.79 -22.28
C PRO A 720 -16.09 -18.92 -22.57
#